data_AF-A0A162WLK3-F1
#
_entry.id   AF-A0A162WLK3-F1
#
_cell.length_a   1.000
_cell.length_b   1.000
_cell.length_c   1.000
_cell.angle_alpha   90.00
_cell.angle_beta   90.00
_cell.angle_gamma   90.00
#
_symmetry.space_group_name_H-M   'P 1'
#
loop_
_entity.id
_entity.type
_entity.pdbx_description
1 polymer ?
#
loop_
_entity_poly.entity_id
_entity_poly.type
_entity_poly.pdbx_seq_one_letter_code
_entity_poly.pdbx_strand_id
1 'polypeptide(L)'
;MTTPFFAQSHNLKPKQQIATAKRLGKPFKDVSLFSLKKGKSNVPLPKELKEYSILSLQSSVMKNFKSSAPEAMNLLLPGQKSSMLLELVKVEIATDDFSIVEMPSGRIIQPSKNIAHYRGIVKNSPNSIAALTIVDGEVSGIISLDDQIGNLVLGKLSKSQDHILYEDKDISHLNDFVCQTEDIHAKGIEKNDFSKEAPAANQVKCPEIFFDIGNDVVRDKGGSQAASNFVQAMFNQVAILYANDGVKIKLSGIKAWTSTTPFNGLDNFRSYRNRNGFNGDLAHFVTYNYSGGVAWVNALCGSYRYGLSGINRNYQNVPRYSWNISTIAHELGHNFGSSHTHSCSWNGNNTAIDGCYNTEGGCGRPGIPSGGGTIMSYCHLTSAGTNLRKGFGSQPRNVIQRSIRRASCVGTCSDGGDGGGDGDEVNCVGIDEWSGNVNYTAGDKVTYRGRLFERTANNGWNDLGECSSDPCSRAVQWTANTTYSPGDVVIYQGNVWLRTADNDWEAVQCNNNNIDPCATVAPWAEGINYGAGDQVVFEGKVFEWSGTQWIEIATCAGTPASSPRNADVLKAKSSNIILYPNPAKDFITLEIENVNGKHTSIIIKNMQGTNIFTKTINKTSPRRSVKETLDIQSLNSGIYFIQIINGDTISTKKINIK
;
A
#
# COMPACT_ATOMS: atom_id res chain seq x y z
N MET A 1 41.49 -17.76 10.66
CA MET A 1 40.05 -18.14 10.65
C MET A 1 39.27 -16.89 10.28
N THR A 2 38.89 -16.78 9.02
CA THR A 2 38.12 -15.65 8.48
C THR A 2 36.63 -15.88 8.73
N THR A 3 36.04 -15.10 9.62
CA THR A 3 34.58 -15.00 9.79
C THR A 3 33.99 -14.30 8.57
N PRO A 4 33.02 -14.88 7.86
CA PRO A 4 32.39 -14.22 6.73
C PRO A 4 31.43 -13.14 7.24
N PHE A 5 31.61 -11.91 6.76
CA PHE A 5 30.61 -10.84 6.85
C PHE A 5 29.41 -11.24 5.99
N PHE A 6 28.29 -11.60 6.62
CA PHE A 6 27.02 -11.77 5.92
C PHE A 6 26.35 -10.40 5.78
N ALA A 7 26.23 -9.92 4.54
CA ALA A 7 25.30 -8.84 4.21
C ALA A 7 23.89 -9.23 4.69
N GLN A 8 23.31 -8.47 5.61
CA GLN A 8 21.93 -8.70 6.04
C GLN A 8 20.97 -8.27 4.92
N SER A 9 20.51 -9.23 4.13
CA SER A 9 19.30 -9.06 3.32
C SER A 9 18.14 -8.68 4.25
N HIS A 10 17.41 -7.60 3.95
CA HIS A 10 16.22 -7.22 4.71
C HIS A 10 15.21 -8.39 4.69
N ASN A 11 15.06 -9.06 5.83
CA ASN A 11 14.32 -10.32 5.98
C ASN A 11 12.82 -10.06 6.16
N LEU A 12 12.14 -9.61 5.10
CA LEU A 12 10.73 -9.23 5.17
C LEU A 12 9.77 -10.42 5.20
N LYS A 13 10.11 -11.55 4.55
CA LYS A 13 9.17 -12.67 4.45
C LYS A 13 8.99 -13.34 5.81
N PRO A 14 7.79 -13.83 6.15
CA PRO A 14 7.52 -14.44 7.46
C PRO A 14 8.52 -15.53 7.84
N LYS A 15 8.86 -16.43 6.90
CA LYS A 15 9.88 -17.47 7.14
C LYS A 15 11.26 -16.93 7.47
N GLN A 16 11.65 -15.81 6.85
CA GLN A 16 12.94 -15.16 7.09
C GLN A 16 12.95 -14.45 8.43
N GLN A 17 11.81 -13.84 8.83
CA GLN A 17 11.65 -13.25 10.16
C GLN A 17 11.79 -14.31 11.26
N ILE A 18 11.14 -15.48 11.11
CA ILE A 18 11.28 -16.60 12.06
C ILE A 18 12.72 -17.13 12.09
N ALA A 19 13.34 -17.35 10.93
CA ALA A 19 14.73 -17.81 10.86
C ALA A 19 15.71 -16.81 11.50
N THR A 20 15.48 -15.51 11.31
CA THR A 20 16.28 -14.44 11.91
C THR A 20 16.13 -14.40 13.42
N ALA A 21 14.90 -14.46 13.94
CA ALA A 21 14.66 -14.49 15.38
C ALA A 21 15.31 -15.71 16.05
N LYS A 22 15.24 -16.88 15.41
CA LYS A 22 15.93 -18.10 15.87
C LYS A 22 17.45 -17.95 15.85
N ARG A 23 18.01 -17.37 14.77
CA ARG A 23 19.46 -17.11 14.64
C ARG A 23 19.97 -16.12 15.69
N LEU A 24 19.17 -15.10 16.03
CA LEU A 24 19.47 -14.14 17.10
C LEU A 24 19.25 -14.71 18.51
N GLY A 25 18.88 -15.99 18.64
CA GLY A 25 18.66 -16.63 19.93
C GLY A 25 17.43 -16.12 20.69
N LYS A 26 16.46 -15.47 20.01
CA LYS A 26 15.21 -15.02 20.65
C LYS A 26 14.47 -16.24 21.20
N PRO A 27 14.10 -16.27 22.50
CA PRO A 27 13.45 -17.43 23.09
C PRO A 27 12.00 -17.54 22.60
N PHE A 28 11.68 -18.64 21.90
CA PHE A 28 10.31 -18.96 21.50
C PHE A 28 9.58 -19.59 22.68
N LYS A 29 8.75 -18.80 23.37
CA LYS A 29 7.96 -19.30 24.50
C LYS A 29 6.81 -20.15 23.98
N ASP A 30 6.61 -21.34 24.55
CA ASP A 30 5.43 -22.15 24.24
C ASP A 30 4.19 -21.55 24.89
N VAL A 31 3.17 -21.26 24.09
CA VAL A 31 1.93 -20.61 24.53
C VAL A 31 0.73 -21.43 24.07
N SER A 32 -0.18 -21.70 25.00
CA SER A 32 -1.49 -22.30 24.72
C SER A 32 -2.60 -21.36 25.16
N LEU A 33 -3.01 -20.44 24.29
CA LEU A 33 -4.10 -19.49 24.58
C LEU A 33 -5.47 -20.14 24.58
N PHE A 34 -5.62 -21.29 23.92
CA PHE A 34 -6.90 -21.90 23.64
C PHE A 34 -7.00 -23.30 24.23
N SER A 35 -8.23 -23.68 24.57
CA SER A 35 -8.65 -25.07 24.74
C SER A 35 -9.77 -25.38 23.77
N LEU A 36 -9.74 -26.57 23.16
CA LEU A 36 -10.84 -27.01 22.31
C LEU A 36 -12.11 -27.20 23.14
N LYS A 37 -13.19 -26.50 22.76
CA LYS A 37 -14.49 -26.65 23.39
C LYS A 37 -15.18 -27.89 22.82
N LYS A 38 -15.45 -28.88 23.69
CA LYS A 38 -16.22 -30.07 23.32
C LYS A 38 -17.71 -29.73 23.31
N GLY A 39 -18.42 -30.06 22.23
CA GLY A 39 -19.86 -29.83 22.09
C GLY A 39 -20.24 -28.85 20.97
N LYS A 40 -21.54 -28.61 20.80
CA LYS A 40 -22.04 -27.65 19.79
C LYS A 40 -21.77 -26.21 20.23
N SER A 41 -21.58 -25.33 19.26
CA SER A 41 -21.52 -23.88 19.51
C SER A 41 -22.80 -23.39 20.19
N ASN A 42 -22.66 -22.48 21.15
CA ASN A 42 -23.78 -21.83 21.83
C ASN A 42 -24.47 -20.77 20.95
N VAL A 43 -23.87 -20.44 19.80
CA VAL A 43 -24.43 -19.53 18.80
C VAL A 43 -24.64 -20.26 17.48
N PRO A 44 -25.69 -19.92 16.71
CA PRO A 44 -25.88 -20.45 15.36
C PRO A 44 -24.65 -20.19 14.50
N LEU A 45 -24.22 -21.20 13.74
CA LEU A 45 -23.10 -21.12 12.80
C LEU A 45 -23.62 -21.32 11.37
N PRO A 46 -22.89 -20.81 10.36
CA PRO A 46 -23.19 -21.10 8.97
C PRO A 46 -23.25 -22.60 8.70
N LYS A 47 -24.26 -23.04 7.95
CA LYS A 47 -24.44 -24.45 7.57
C LYS A 47 -23.40 -24.90 6.55
N GLU A 48 -22.79 -23.95 5.86
CA GLU A 48 -21.81 -24.12 4.81
C GLU A 48 -20.44 -24.49 5.36
N LEU A 49 -20.16 -24.21 6.65
CA LEU A 49 -18.91 -24.61 7.31
C LEU A 49 -18.85 -26.13 7.42
N LYS A 50 -17.90 -26.73 6.70
CA LYS A 50 -17.68 -28.17 6.70
C LYS A 50 -16.83 -28.59 7.88
N GLU A 51 -15.73 -27.87 8.11
CA GLU A 51 -14.79 -28.12 9.19
C GLU A 51 -14.51 -26.84 9.97
N TYR A 52 -14.71 -26.89 11.28
CA TYR A 52 -14.43 -25.78 12.18
C TYR A 52 -14.08 -26.27 13.58
N SER A 53 -13.36 -25.45 14.34
CA SER A 53 -13.03 -25.69 15.74
C SER A 53 -13.51 -24.53 16.61
N ILE A 54 -14.23 -24.84 17.69
CA ILE A 54 -14.63 -23.85 18.69
C ILE A 54 -13.61 -23.85 19.81
N LEU A 55 -13.08 -22.68 20.12
CA LEU A 55 -11.94 -22.49 20.98
C LEU A 55 -12.36 -21.61 22.16
N SER A 56 -12.19 -22.09 23.38
CA SER A 56 -12.35 -21.26 24.57
C SER A 56 -11.00 -20.68 24.96
N LEU A 57 -10.99 -19.37 25.20
CA LEU A 57 -9.79 -18.66 25.59
C LEU A 57 -9.46 -18.91 27.07
N GLN A 58 -8.19 -19.22 27.36
CA GLN A 58 -7.74 -19.47 28.72
C GLN A 58 -7.47 -18.15 29.46
N SER A 59 -8.40 -17.77 30.34
CA SER A 59 -8.36 -16.49 31.08
C SER A 59 -7.08 -16.26 31.89
N SER A 60 -6.48 -17.31 32.46
CA SER A 60 -5.22 -17.22 33.23
C SER A 60 -4.04 -16.86 32.33
N VAL A 61 -3.91 -17.54 31.18
CA VAL A 61 -2.84 -17.28 30.21
C VAL A 61 -3.02 -15.90 29.58
N MET A 62 -4.27 -15.50 29.28
CA MET A 62 -4.56 -14.19 28.71
C MET A 62 -4.23 -13.03 29.67
N LYS A 63 -4.40 -13.20 30.98
CA LYS A 63 -3.96 -12.19 31.97
C LYS A 63 -2.44 -11.98 31.92
N ASN A 64 -1.67 -13.05 31.83
CA ASN A 64 -0.21 -12.97 31.70
C ASN A 64 0.21 -12.36 30.36
N PHE A 65 -0.54 -12.65 29.29
CA PHE A 65 -0.26 -12.08 27.98
C PHE A 65 -0.44 -10.55 27.98
N LYS A 66 -1.46 -10.03 28.68
CA LYS A 66 -1.67 -8.58 28.83
C LYS A 66 -0.52 -7.89 29.57
N SER A 67 0.12 -8.54 30.54
CA SER A 67 1.21 -7.95 31.32
C SER A 67 2.59 -8.15 30.69
N SER A 68 2.81 -9.24 29.94
CA SER A 68 4.10 -9.61 29.37
C SER A 68 3.94 -10.45 28.11
N ALA A 69 3.48 -9.84 27.03
CA ALA A 69 3.44 -10.47 25.70
C ALA A 69 4.86 -10.85 25.22
N PRO A 70 5.12 -12.11 24.82
CA PRO A 70 6.45 -12.56 24.43
C PRO A 70 6.91 -11.98 23.09
N GLU A 71 8.19 -11.69 22.93
CA GLU A 71 8.75 -11.21 21.65
C GLU A 71 8.76 -12.30 20.55
N ALA A 72 8.81 -13.58 20.93
CA ALA A 72 8.61 -14.73 20.05
C ALA A 72 7.90 -15.86 20.78
N MET A 73 7.05 -16.62 20.07
CA MET A 73 6.28 -17.72 20.66
C MET A 73 6.00 -18.88 19.70
N ASN A 74 5.86 -20.07 20.26
CA ASN A 74 5.20 -21.20 19.61
C ASN A 74 3.76 -21.26 20.13
N LEU A 75 2.79 -20.84 19.30
CA LEU A 75 1.37 -20.84 19.68
C LEU A 75 0.72 -22.14 19.22
N LEU A 76 0.24 -22.94 20.17
CA LEU A 76 -0.55 -24.13 19.88
C LEU A 76 -2.01 -23.75 19.61
N LEU A 77 -2.49 -24.05 18.41
CA LEU A 77 -3.89 -23.95 18.02
C LEU A 77 -4.51 -25.36 17.97
N PRO A 78 -5.39 -25.71 18.91
CA PRO A 78 -6.04 -27.00 18.87
C PRO A 78 -7.11 -27.02 17.77
N GLY A 79 -7.16 -28.10 17.00
CA GLY A 79 -8.20 -28.36 16.02
C GLY A 79 -8.97 -29.64 16.35
N GLN A 80 -10.13 -29.84 15.71
CA GLN A 80 -10.94 -31.06 15.90
C GLN A 80 -10.20 -32.35 15.54
N LYS A 81 -9.42 -32.32 14.45
CA LYS A 81 -8.69 -33.49 13.93
C LYS A 81 -7.22 -33.50 14.37
N SER A 82 -6.56 -32.36 14.25
CA SER A 82 -5.16 -32.18 14.61
C SER A 82 -4.93 -30.79 15.17
N SER A 83 -3.89 -30.67 15.99
CA SER A 83 -3.40 -29.37 16.45
C SER A 83 -2.40 -28.80 15.46
N MET A 84 -2.36 -27.48 15.37
CA MET A 84 -1.42 -26.72 14.55
C MET A 84 -0.51 -25.91 15.47
N LEU A 85 0.79 -25.92 15.20
CA LEU A 85 1.75 -25.10 15.96
C LEU A 85 2.25 -23.97 15.08
N LEU A 86 2.02 -22.73 15.52
CA LEU A 86 2.49 -21.53 14.84
C LEU A 86 3.79 -21.05 15.47
N GLU A 87 4.80 -20.76 14.67
CA GLU A 87 6.01 -20.06 15.08
C GLU A 87 5.83 -18.59 14.75
N LEU A 88 5.80 -17.74 15.77
CA LEU A 88 5.38 -16.34 15.66
C LEU A 88 6.40 -15.42 16.30
N VAL A 89 6.64 -14.29 15.66
CA VAL A 89 7.41 -13.16 16.21
C VAL A 89 6.50 -11.95 16.34
N LYS A 90 6.69 -11.19 17.41
CA LYS A 90 6.00 -9.93 17.62
C LYS A 90 6.51 -8.91 16.59
N VAL A 91 5.62 -8.07 16.08
CA VAL A 91 5.95 -7.06 15.07
C VAL A 91 5.36 -5.71 15.44
N GLU A 92 6.09 -4.64 15.14
CA GLU A 92 5.55 -3.29 15.14
C GLU A 92 4.95 -3.00 13.76
N ILE A 93 3.69 -2.55 13.75
CA ILE A 93 2.96 -2.28 12.51
C ILE A 93 2.82 -0.79 12.24
N ALA A 94 3.00 0.05 13.25
CA ALA A 94 2.78 1.46 13.20
C ALA A 94 4.09 2.26 13.01
N THR A 95 3.96 3.50 12.57
CA THR A 95 5.04 4.49 12.62
C THR A 95 5.23 5.00 14.05
N ASP A 96 6.39 5.59 14.33
CA ASP A 96 6.72 6.06 15.69
C ASP A 96 5.84 7.24 16.11
N ASP A 97 5.33 8.01 15.14
CA ASP A 97 4.41 9.13 15.31
C ASP A 97 2.92 8.74 15.16
N PHE A 98 2.62 7.44 15.15
CA PHE A 98 1.27 6.92 14.98
C PHE A 98 0.30 7.50 16.02
N SER A 99 -0.84 7.99 15.53
CA SER A 99 -1.89 8.53 16.38
C SER A 99 -3.28 8.10 15.95
N ILE A 100 -4.18 8.00 16.94
CA ILE A 100 -5.60 7.76 16.75
C ILE A 100 -6.33 9.05 17.13
N VAL A 101 -7.16 9.57 16.21
CA VAL A 101 -7.92 10.80 16.44
C VAL A 101 -9.41 10.53 16.24
N GLU A 102 -10.23 10.88 17.23
CA GLU A 102 -11.68 10.90 17.06
C GLU A 102 -12.12 12.10 16.24
N MET A 103 -12.96 11.84 15.25
CA MET A 103 -13.57 12.86 14.43
C MET A 103 -15.08 12.93 14.72
N PRO A 104 -15.67 14.13 14.77
CA PRO A 104 -15.10 15.43 14.41
C PRO A 104 -14.47 16.20 15.58
N SER A 105 -14.46 15.62 16.79
CA SER A 105 -14.00 16.32 18.00
C SER A 105 -12.51 16.69 17.98
N GLY A 106 -11.70 16.00 17.18
CA GLY A 106 -10.25 16.17 17.16
C GLY A 106 -9.54 15.55 18.37
N ARG A 107 -10.27 14.79 19.20
CA ARG A 107 -9.73 14.23 20.44
C ARG A 107 -8.75 13.10 20.12
N ILE A 108 -7.51 13.23 20.57
CA ILE A 108 -6.50 12.16 20.45
C ILE A 108 -6.83 11.04 21.44
N ILE A 109 -6.77 9.80 20.97
CA ILE A 109 -6.89 8.59 21.78
C ILE A 109 -5.53 7.93 21.87
N GLN A 110 -5.17 7.51 23.08
CA GLN A 110 -3.96 6.72 23.30
C GLN A 110 -4.16 5.29 22.81
N PRO A 111 -3.28 4.76 21.94
CA PRO A 111 -3.33 3.36 21.53
C PRO A 111 -3.39 2.39 22.71
N SER A 112 -4.09 1.27 22.54
CA SER A 112 -4.20 0.28 23.62
C SER A 112 -2.82 -0.32 23.91
N LYS A 113 -2.33 -0.19 25.14
CA LYS A 113 -1.06 -0.79 25.56
C LYS A 113 -1.07 -2.33 25.55
N ASN A 114 -2.25 -2.94 25.45
CA ASN A 114 -2.46 -4.38 25.50
C ASN A 114 -2.66 -5.00 24.12
N ILE A 115 -2.53 -4.23 23.03
CA ILE A 115 -2.56 -4.77 21.67
C ILE A 115 -1.18 -5.33 21.33
N ALA A 116 -1.15 -6.55 20.77
CA ALA A 116 0.07 -7.14 20.29
C ALA A 116 -0.17 -7.81 18.94
N HIS A 117 0.74 -7.52 18.00
CA HIS A 117 0.70 -8.03 16.64
C HIS A 117 1.80 -9.06 16.45
N TYR A 118 1.47 -10.18 15.84
CA TYR A 118 2.39 -11.27 15.54
C TYR A 118 2.30 -11.67 14.09
N ARG A 119 3.44 -12.04 13.53
CA ARG A 119 3.56 -12.64 12.19
C ARG A 119 4.45 -13.87 12.26
N GLY A 120 4.26 -14.79 11.34
CA GLY A 120 5.11 -15.97 11.25
C GLY A 120 4.54 -17.03 10.34
N ILE A 121 4.84 -18.29 10.68
CA ILE A 121 4.57 -19.47 9.85
C ILE A 121 3.97 -20.59 10.70
N VAL A 122 3.36 -21.56 10.04
CA VAL A 122 3.08 -22.87 10.63
C VAL A 122 4.36 -23.69 10.66
N LYS A 123 4.67 -24.30 11.82
CA LYS A 123 5.86 -25.15 11.97
C LYS A 123 5.83 -26.29 10.94
N ASN A 124 6.97 -26.53 10.30
CA ASN A 124 7.14 -27.50 9.20
C ASN A 124 6.39 -27.17 7.90
N SER A 125 5.82 -25.97 7.75
CA SER A 125 5.25 -25.46 6.49
C SER A 125 5.84 -24.10 6.16
N PRO A 126 7.08 -24.06 5.61
CA PRO A 126 7.88 -22.84 5.56
C PRO A 126 7.36 -21.76 4.60
N ASN A 127 6.41 -22.04 3.70
CA ASN A 127 5.83 -21.00 2.84
C ASN A 127 4.46 -20.52 3.34
N SER A 128 4.05 -21.00 4.51
CA SER A 128 2.79 -20.61 5.13
C SER A 128 2.94 -19.24 5.72
N ILE A 129 1.83 -18.55 5.89
CA ILE A 129 1.80 -17.24 6.52
C ILE A 129 0.76 -17.26 7.62
N ALA A 130 1.08 -16.65 8.75
CA ALA A 130 0.19 -16.46 9.87
C ALA A 130 0.34 -15.02 10.39
N ALA A 131 -0.77 -14.29 10.50
CA ALA A 131 -0.79 -12.97 11.11
C ALA A 131 -1.90 -12.92 12.15
N LEU A 132 -1.52 -12.72 13.41
CA LEU A 132 -2.42 -12.69 14.55
C LEU A 132 -2.33 -11.35 15.27
N THR A 133 -3.45 -10.87 15.76
CA THR A 133 -3.53 -9.73 16.67
C THR A 133 -4.28 -10.17 17.92
N ILE A 134 -3.69 -9.90 19.08
CA ILE A 134 -4.23 -10.25 20.38
C ILE A 134 -4.48 -8.94 21.13
N VAL A 135 -5.73 -8.73 21.55
CA VAL A 135 -6.13 -7.55 22.31
C VAL A 135 -7.35 -7.86 23.16
N ASP A 136 -7.29 -7.50 24.44
CA ASP A 136 -8.42 -7.57 25.38
C ASP A 136 -9.25 -8.87 25.41
N GLY A 137 -8.58 -10.02 25.28
CA GLY A 137 -9.25 -11.33 25.27
C GLY A 137 -9.88 -11.68 23.93
N GLU A 138 -9.47 -10.99 22.87
CA GLU A 138 -9.77 -11.32 21.49
C GLU A 138 -8.48 -11.64 20.75
N VAL A 139 -8.48 -12.76 20.03
CA VAL A 139 -7.45 -13.11 19.06
C VAL A 139 -8.11 -13.11 17.70
N SER A 140 -7.53 -12.37 16.77
CA SER A 140 -8.01 -12.25 15.40
C SER A 140 -6.86 -12.47 14.42
N GLY A 141 -7.10 -13.16 13.32
CA GLY A 141 -6.05 -13.37 12.33
C GLY A 141 -6.40 -14.34 11.22
N ILE A 142 -5.47 -14.43 10.26
CA ILE A 142 -5.51 -15.36 9.15
C ILE A 142 -4.28 -16.26 9.16
N ILE A 143 -4.47 -17.49 8.67
CA ILE A 143 -3.40 -18.45 8.43
C ILE A 143 -3.62 -19.06 7.04
N SER A 144 -2.60 -19.02 6.17
CA SER A 144 -2.66 -19.62 4.83
C SER A 144 -1.56 -20.67 4.71
N LEU A 145 -1.92 -21.89 4.26
CA LEU A 145 -1.06 -23.07 4.23
C LEU A 145 -0.43 -23.33 2.84
N ASP A 146 0.68 -24.07 2.79
CA ASP A 146 1.48 -24.32 1.57
C ASP A 146 0.74 -25.09 0.46
N ASP A 147 -0.09 -26.06 0.84
CA ASP A 147 -0.66 -27.04 -0.10
C ASP A 147 -2.19 -27.08 -0.09
N GLN A 148 -2.84 -26.07 0.49
CA GLN A 148 -4.30 -25.97 0.52
C GLN A 148 -4.79 -24.69 -0.13
N ILE A 149 -5.86 -24.82 -0.92
CA ILE A 149 -6.63 -23.68 -1.43
C ILE A 149 -7.55 -23.23 -0.30
N GLY A 150 -7.32 -22.02 0.20
CA GLY A 150 -8.12 -21.39 1.25
C GLY A 150 -7.27 -20.78 2.36
N ASN A 151 -7.92 -19.98 3.21
CA ASN A 151 -7.33 -19.36 4.37
C ASN A 151 -8.12 -19.77 5.61
N LEU A 152 -7.41 -20.15 6.66
CA LEU A 152 -8.00 -20.33 7.97
C LEU A 152 -8.21 -18.96 8.62
N VAL A 153 -9.42 -18.73 9.11
CA VAL A 153 -9.80 -17.54 9.83
C VAL A 153 -9.92 -17.88 11.31
N LEU A 154 -9.13 -17.20 12.13
CA LEU A 154 -9.25 -17.23 13.59
C LEU A 154 -9.91 -15.94 14.05
N GLY A 155 -11.01 -16.04 14.79
CA GLY A 155 -11.62 -14.87 15.39
C GLY A 155 -12.73 -15.18 16.37
N LYS A 156 -13.18 -14.14 17.06
CA LYS A 156 -14.21 -14.26 18.09
C LYS A 156 -15.58 -14.51 17.46
N LEU A 157 -16.35 -15.42 18.06
CA LEU A 157 -17.75 -15.61 17.68
C LEU A 157 -18.60 -14.44 18.19
N SER A 158 -19.51 -13.96 17.34
CA SER A 158 -20.44 -12.90 17.74
C SER A 158 -21.27 -13.33 18.93
N LYS A 159 -21.41 -12.45 19.93
CA LYS A 159 -22.20 -12.69 21.15
C LYS A 159 -21.70 -13.88 22.00
N SER A 160 -20.45 -14.31 21.80
CA SER A 160 -19.79 -15.33 22.62
C SER A 160 -18.42 -14.81 23.10
N GLN A 161 -17.87 -15.44 24.14
CA GLN A 161 -16.45 -15.28 24.52
C GLN A 161 -15.55 -16.32 23.83
N ASP A 162 -16.15 -17.29 23.13
CA ASP A 162 -15.42 -18.29 22.37
C ASP A 162 -14.93 -17.74 21.04
N HIS A 163 -13.88 -18.35 20.52
CA HIS A 163 -13.31 -18.15 19.20
C HIS A 163 -13.68 -19.31 18.29
N ILE A 164 -13.58 -19.08 16.98
CA ILE A 164 -13.73 -20.08 15.94
C ILE A 164 -12.50 -20.05 15.04
N LEU A 165 -12.04 -21.24 14.67
CA LEU A 165 -11.09 -21.47 13.58
C LEU A 165 -11.83 -22.23 12.47
N TYR A 166 -11.90 -21.67 11.27
CA TYR A 166 -12.60 -22.26 10.13
C TYR A 166 -11.96 -21.88 8.79
N GLU A 167 -12.26 -22.61 7.72
CA GLU A 167 -11.78 -22.29 6.36
C GLU A 167 -12.72 -21.30 5.65
N ASP A 168 -12.17 -20.19 5.16
CA ASP A 168 -12.95 -19.15 4.49
C ASP A 168 -13.61 -19.58 3.17
N LYS A 169 -13.02 -20.56 2.48
CA LYS A 169 -13.55 -21.11 1.22
C LYS A 169 -14.95 -21.70 1.37
N ASP A 170 -15.32 -22.16 2.56
CA ASP A 170 -16.64 -22.71 2.84
C ASP A 170 -17.74 -21.62 2.75
N ILE A 171 -17.38 -20.34 2.93
CA ILE A 171 -18.28 -19.20 2.81
C ILE A 171 -17.88 -18.22 1.69
N SER A 172 -16.99 -18.64 0.78
CA SER A 172 -16.49 -17.75 -0.28
C SER A 172 -17.54 -17.42 -1.33
N HIS A 173 -18.60 -18.22 -1.45
CA HIS A 173 -19.76 -17.94 -2.32
C HIS A 173 -20.51 -16.67 -1.94
N LEU A 174 -20.24 -16.08 -0.76
CA LEU A 174 -20.78 -14.79 -0.33
C LEU A 174 -19.93 -13.60 -0.79
N ASN A 175 -18.86 -13.86 -1.55
CA ASN A 175 -17.95 -12.84 -2.06
C ASN A 175 -18.45 -12.38 -3.44
N ASP A 176 -19.54 -11.61 -3.50
CA ASP A 176 -20.15 -11.14 -4.77
C ASP A 176 -19.43 -9.91 -5.36
N PHE A 177 -18.12 -9.77 -5.11
CA PHE A 177 -17.37 -8.55 -5.40
C PHE A 177 -17.01 -8.34 -6.85
N VAL A 178 -17.04 -7.07 -7.24
CA VAL A 178 -16.36 -6.51 -8.42
C VAL A 178 -15.75 -5.17 -7.97
N CYS A 179 -14.43 -4.97 -8.14
CA CYS A 179 -13.80 -3.66 -7.97
C CYS A 179 -14.39 -2.71 -9.01
N GLN A 180 -14.75 -1.49 -8.59
CA GLN A 180 -15.39 -0.50 -9.46
C GLN A 180 -14.40 0.43 -10.17
N THR A 181 -13.11 0.10 -10.13
CA THR A 181 -12.08 0.85 -10.82
C THR A 181 -12.19 0.61 -12.34
N GLU A 182 -12.51 1.66 -13.09
CA GLU A 182 -12.32 1.67 -14.54
C GLU A 182 -10.84 2.02 -14.83
N ASP A 183 -10.12 1.17 -15.56
CA ASP A 183 -8.66 1.27 -15.88
C ASP A 183 -8.24 2.56 -16.66
N ILE A 184 -9.13 3.54 -16.81
CA ILE A 184 -9.00 4.71 -17.70
C ILE A 184 -7.94 5.72 -17.20
N HIS A 185 -7.44 5.57 -15.98
CA HIS A 185 -6.41 6.45 -15.42
C HIS A 185 -4.97 5.93 -15.57
N ALA A 186 -4.75 4.77 -16.19
CA ALA A 186 -3.42 4.31 -16.59
C ALA A 186 -2.88 5.13 -17.78
N LYS A 187 -2.57 6.41 -17.56
CA LYS A 187 -1.72 7.17 -18.48
C LYS A 187 -0.32 6.54 -18.43
N GLY A 188 -0.05 5.65 -19.39
CA GLY A 188 1.28 5.21 -19.78
C GLY A 188 2.00 4.33 -18.75
N ILE A 189 1.58 3.07 -18.60
CA ILE A 189 2.56 2.04 -18.27
C ILE A 189 3.28 1.72 -19.58
N GLU A 190 4.54 2.14 -19.73
CA GLU A 190 5.32 1.85 -20.92
C GLU A 190 5.48 0.33 -21.09
N LYS A 191 5.41 -0.17 -22.33
CA LYS A 191 5.49 -1.60 -22.70
C LYS A 191 6.73 -2.34 -22.14
N ASN A 192 7.75 -1.62 -21.69
CA ASN A 192 8.99 -2.15 -21.14
C ASN A 192 8.96 -2.41 -19.61
N ASP A 193 7.86 -2.09 -18.91
CA ASP A 193 7.77 -2.26 -17.45
C ASP A 193 7.40 -3.71 -17.03
N PHE A 194 6.88 -4.57 -17.91
CA PHE A 194 6.30 -5.85 -17.47
C PHE A 194 7.29 -7.02 -17.31
N SER A 195 8.53 -6.91 -17.82
CA SER A 195 9.46 -8.05 -17.94
C SER A 195 10.86 -7.89 -17.33
N LYS A 196 11.24 -6.69 -16.85
CA LYS A 196 12.57 -6.48 -16.25
C LYS A 196 12.60 -6.85 -14.77
N GLU A 197 13.55 -7.71 -14.39
CA GLU A 197 13.91 -7.96 -12.99
C GLU A 197 14.21 -6.64 -12.29
N ALA A 198 13.82 -6.57 -11.02
CA ALA A 198 14.08 -5.43 -10.17
C ALA A 198 15.61 -5.26 -9.99
N PRO A 199 16.23 -4.12 -10.36
CA PRO A 199 17.60 -3.84 -9.96
C PRO A 199 17.69 -3.85 -8.43
N ALA A 200 18.77 -4.40 -7.88
CA ALA A 200 19.03 -4.37 -6.45
C ALA A 200 19.15 -2.91 -5.99
N ALA A 201 18.27 -2.47 -5.10
CA ALA A 201 18.34 -1.16 -4.45
C ALA A 201 18.51 -1.38 -2.95
N ASN A 202 19.59 -0.84 -2.39
CA ASN A 202 20.05 -1.02 -1.01
C ASN A 202 19.20 -0.28 0.05
N GLN A 203 17.99 0.20 -0.27
CA GLN A 203 17.08 0.79 0.71
C GLN A 203 15.64 0.33 0.46
N VAL A 204 15.08 -0.40 1.43
CA VAL A 204 13.68 -0.86 1.40
C VAL A 204 12.77 0.32 1.75
N LYS A 205 12.19 0.94 0.72
CA LYS A 205 11.10 1.92 0.89
C LYS A 205 9.89 1.29 1.56
N CYS A 206 9.20 2.10 2.34
CA CYS A 206 8.17 1.64 3.27
C CYS A 206 6.98 2.59 3.28
N PRO A 207 5.98 2.35 2.41
CA PRO A 207 4.79 3.18 2.36
C PRO A 207 4.07 3.24 3.71
N GLU A 208 3.73 4.46 4.09
CA GLU A 208 2.96 4.79 5.28
C GLU A 208 1.48 4.96 4.94
N ILE A 209 0.64 4.12 5.54
CA ILE A 209 -0.78 4.01 5.22
C ILE A 209 -1.60 4.57 6.37
N PHE A 210 -2.43 5.55 6.05
CA PHE A 210 -3.37 6.19 6.96
C PHE A 210 -4.78 5.66 6.76
N PHE A 211 -5.56 5.52 7.83
CA PHE A 211 -6.95 5.05 7.74
C PHE A 211 -7.98 6.04 8.25
N ASP A 212 -9.07 6.20 7.50
CA ASP A 212 -10.35 6.68 8.01
C ASP A 212 -11.30 5.53 8.30
N ILE A 213 -11.99 5.59 9.43
CA ILE A 213 -12.98 4.59 9.84
C ILE A 213 -14.37 5.22 9.87
N GLY A 214 -15.28 4.67 9.07
CA GLY A 214 -16.68 5.11 8.99
C GLY A 214 -17.43 4.96 10.30
N ASN A 215 -18.42 5.82 10.51
CA ASN A 215 -19.23 5.83 11.75
C ASN A 215 -19.96 4.53 12.04
N ASP A 216 -20.40 3.87 10.98
CA ASP A 216 -21.06 2.59 11.03
C ASP A 216 -20.16 1.49 11.60
N VAL A 217 -18.86 1.54 11.34
CA VAL A 217 -17.84 0.66 11.91
C VAL A 217 -17.54 1.07 13.36
N VAL A 218 -17.34 2.37 13.62
CA VAL A 218 -17.08 2.90 14.97
C VAL A 218 -18.19 2.51 15.94
N ARG A 219 -19.45 2.68 15.54
CA ARG A 219 -20.63 2.32 16.35
C ARG A 219 -20.75 0.81 16.56
N ASP A 220 -20.53 0.01 15.51
CA ASP A 220 -20.58 -1.46 15.61
C ASP A 220 -19.54 -2.02 16.57
N LYS A 221 -18.32 -1.49 16.54
CA LYS A 221 -17.24 -1.94 17.43
C LYS A 221 -17.36 -1.39 18.86
N GLY A 222 -18.32 -0.51 19.13
CA GLY A 222 -18.56 0.04 20.46
C GLY A 222 -17.67 1.25 20.80
N GLY A 223 -17.12 1.94 19.81
CA GLY A 223 -16.36 3.17 19.98
C GLY A 223 -15.04 3.21 19.22
N SER A 224 -14.41 4.38 19.23
CA SER A 224 -13.22 4.69 18.43
C SER A 224 -12.01 3.80 18.75
N GLN A 225 -11.77 3.48 20.02
CA GLN A 225 -10.66 2.59 20.41
C GLN A 225 -10.85 1.18 19.84
N ALA A 226 -12.02 0.59 20.04
CA ALA A 226 -12.31 -0.77 19.58
C ALA A 226 -12.31 -0.86 18.04
N ALA A 227 -12.81 0.17 17.36
CA ALA A 227 -12.74 0.27 15.91
C ALA A 227 -11.30 0.42 15.40
N SER A 228 -10.48 1.21 16.10
CA SER A 228 -9.06 1.37 15.77
C SER A 228 -8.26 0.09 16.01
N ASN A 229 -8.54 -0.66 17.08
CA ASN A 229 -7.95 -1.98 17.33
C ASN A 229 -8.33 -2.97 16.22
N PHE A 230 -9.58 -2.92 15.75
CA PHE A 230 -10.07 -3.75 14.65
C PHE A 230 -9.35 -3.42 13.33
N VAL A 231 -9.14 -2.14 13.01
CA VAL A 231 -8.36 -1.73 11.83
C VAL A 231 -6.88 -2.10 11.95
N GLN A 232 -6.26 -1.92 13.13
CA GLN A 232 -4.88 -2.39 13.37
C GLN A 232 -4.77 -3.90 13.16
N ALA A 233 -5.74 -4.69 13.63
CA ALA A 233 -5.77 -6.13 13.42
C ALA A 233 -5.89 -6.51 11.94
N MET A 234 -6.73 -5.81 11.17
CA MET A 234 -6.81 -5.99 9.72
C MET A 234 -5.53 -5.56 9.02
N PHE A 235 -4.97 -4.41 9.39
CA PHE A 235 -3.74 -3.90 8.80
C PHE A 235 -2.56 -4.86 9.02
N ASN A 236 -2.43 -5.46 10.21
CA ASN A 236 -1.40 -6.48 10.45
C ASN A 236 -1.51 -7.66 9.46
N GLN A 237 -2.74 -8.08 9.16
CA GLN A 237 -3.02 -9.15 8.20
C GLN A 237 -2.81 -8.71 6.75
N VAL A 238 -3.11 -7.47 6.39
CA VAL A 238 -2.78 -6.92 5.06
C VAL A 238 -1.27 -6.83 4.87
N ALA A 239 -0.56 -6.31 5.87
CA ALA A 239 0.86 -6.07 5.82
C ALA A 239 1.70 -7.36 5.74
N ILE A 240 1.23 -8.51 6.27
CA ILE A 240 1.91 -9.79 6.03
C ILE A 240 1.82 -10.23 4.56
N LEU A 241 0.75 -9.89 3.84
CA LEU A 241 0.60 -10.22 2.41
C LEU A 241 1.62 -9.45 1.58
N TYR A 242 1.78 -8.16 1.86
CA TYR A 242 2.84 -7.34 1.27
C TYR A 242 4.24 -7.82 1.65
N ALA A 243 4.46 -8.18 2.92
CA ALA A 243 5.76 -8.64 3.41
C ALA A 243 6.17 -9.99 2.78
N ASN A 244 5.21 -10.89 2.54
CA ASN A 244 5.42 -12.14 1.81
C ASN A 244 5.94 -11.88 0.37
N ASP A 245 5.53 -10.75 -0.20
CA ASP A 245 5.93 -10.23 -1.49
C ASP A 245 7.08 -9.20 -1.41
N GLY A 246 7.79 -9.14 -0.29
CA GLY A 246 8.99 -8.32 -0.14
C GLY A 246 8.73 -6.82 -0.07
N VAL A 247 7.51 -6.42 0.29
CA VAL A 247 7.11 -5.02 0.49
C VAL A 247 6.78 -4.80 1.96
N LYS A 248 7.41 -3.81 2.58
CA LYS A 248 7.09 -3.39 3.95
C LYS A 248 6.13 -2.21 3.88
N ILE A 249 5.06 -2.23 4.66
CA ILE A 249 4.14 -1.11 4.84
C ILE A 249 3.92 -0.87 6.33
N LYS A 250 3.72 0.41 6.73
CA LYS A 250 3.43 0.82 8.10
C LYS A 250 2.11 1.58 8.20
N LEU A 251 1.49 1.54 9.37
CA LEU A 251 0.28 2.27 9.70
C LEU A 251 0.67 3.63 10.32
N SER A 252 0.37 4.72 9.65
CA SER A 252 0.80 6.07 10.08
C SER A 252 -0.21 6.82 10.93
N GLY A 253 -1.48 6.42 10.87
CA GLY A 253 -2.51 7.02 11.71
C GLY A 253 -3.91 6.53 11.42
N ILE A 254 -4.81 6.78 12.36
CA ILE A 254 -6.23 6.47 12.24
C ILE A 254 -7.07 7.70 12.60
N LYS A 255 -8.08 7.99 11.78
CA LYS A 255 -9.19 8.87 12.15
C LYS A 255 -10.48 8.07 12.27
N ALA A 256 -11.05 8.05 13.47
CA ALA A 256 -12.27 7.30 13.79
C ALA A 256 -13.47 8.25 13.91
N TRP A 257 -14.45 8.11 13.01
CA TRP A 257 -15.61 9.00 12.96
C TRP A 257 -16.71 8.59 13.94
N THR A 258 -16.89 9.34 15.02
CA THR A 258 -17.97 9.15 16.00
C THR A 258 -19.30 9.77 15.56
N SER A 259 -19.28 10.61 14.51
CA SER A 259 -20.44 11.08 13.75
C SER A 259 -20.39 10.62 12.29
N THR A 260 -21.47 10.81 11.53
CA THR A 260 -21.47 10.60 10.07
C THR A 260 -20.25 11.25 9.39
N THR A 261 -19.61 10.52 8.48
CA THR A 261 -18.47 11.00 7.70
C THR A 261 -18.91 12.08 6.69
N PRO A 262 -18.07 13.09 6.39
CA PRO A 262 -18.35 14.10 5.36
C PRO A 262 -18.14 13.59 3.93
N PHE A 263 -17.85 12.29 3.78
CA PHE A 263 -17.62 11.59 2.52
C PHE A 263 -18.21 10.18 2.60
N ASN A 264 -18.57 9.63 1.45
CA ASN A 264 -19.21 8.31 1.31
C ASN A 264 -18.76 7.56 0.04
N GLY A 265 -17.77 8.11 -0.68
CA GLY A 265 -17.18 7.55 -1.88
C GLY A 265 -15.72 8.01 -2.04
N LEU A 266 -15.05 7.52 -3.06
CA LEU A 266 -13.61 7.76 -3.20
C LEU A 266 -13.28 9.22 -3.59
N ASP A 267 -14.04 9.83 -4.50
CA ASP A 267 -13.83 11.22 -4.94
C ASP A 267 -14.02 12.26 -3.84
N ASN A 268 -15.09 12.14 -3.04
CA ASN A 268 -15.34 13.07 -1.95
C ASN A 268 -14.42 12.79 -0.76
N PHE A 269 -13.98 11.54 -0.54
CA PHE A 269 -12.93 11.21 0.40
C PHE A 269 -11.59 11.87 0.05
N ARG A 270 -11.12 11.68 -1.19
CA ARG A 270 -9.95 12.38 -1.76
C ARG A 270 -10.05 13.88 -1.58
N SER A 271 -11.18 14.48 -1.98
CA SER A 271 -11.39 15.93 -1.92
C SER A 271 -11.34 16.44 -0.48
N TYR A 272 -11.91 15.70 0.47
CA TYR A 272 -11.86 16.03 1.88
C TYR A 272 -10.43 15.95 2.42
N ARG A 273 -9.70 14.86 2.14
CA ARG A 273 -8.33 14.67 2.65
C ARG A 273 -7.30 15.58 2.02
N ASN A 274 -7.42 15.91 0.73
CA ASN A 274 -6.56 16.91 0.09
C ASN A 274 -6.69 18.29 0.75
N ARG A 275 -7.86 18.63 1.31
CA ARG A 275 -8.08 19.89 2.04
C ARG A 275 -7.63 19.86 3.50
N ASN A 276 -7.71 18.69 4.14
CA ASN A 276 -7.53 18.57 5.60
C ASN A 276 -6.21 17.87 6.00
N GLY A 277 -5.46 17.36 5.03
CA GLY A 277 -4.25 16.57 5.27
C GLY A 277 -4.50 15.23 5.98
N PHE A 278 -3.43 14.46 6.03
CA PHE A 278 -3.28 13.23 6.83
C PHE A 278 -1.79 12.90 6.97
N ASN A 279 -1.45 12.05 7.94
CA ASN A 279 -0.09 11.59 8.18
C ASN A 279 0.23 10.37 7.29
N GLY A 280 1.29 10.39 6.49
CA GLY A 280 1.70 9.26 5.64
C GLY A 280 1.47 9.45 4.14
N ASP A 281 1.79 8.40 3.38
CA ASP A 281 1.89 8.40 1.92
C ASP A 281 0.56 8.14 1.21
N LEU A 282 -0.33 7.35 1.81
CA LEU A 282 -1.59 6.91 1.20
C LEU A 282 -2.70 6.88 2.26
N ALA A 283 -3.89 7.37 1.92
CA ALA A 283 -5.04 7.34 2.82
C ALA A 283 -6.13 6.36 2.34
N HIS A 284 -6.60 5.50 3.23
CA HIS A 284 -7.59 4.47 2.93
C HIS A 284 -8.84 4.64 3.78
N PHE A 285 -10.03 4.60 3.16
CA PHE A 285 -11.29 4.67 3.88
C PHE A 285 -11.94 3.30 4.00
N VAL A 286 -12.36 2.92 5.22
CA VAL A 286 -13.11 1.69 5.47
C VAL A 286 -14.50 1.96 6.06
N THR A 287 -15.52 1.29 5.51
CA THR A 287 -16.92 1.38 5.96
C THR A 287 -17.66 0.08 5.64
N TYR A 288 -18.73 -0.23 6.36
CA TYR A 288 -19.70 -1.28 6.00
C TYR A 288 -20.73 -0.80 4.97
N ASN A 289 -20.86 0.52 4.78
CA ASN A 289 -21.84 1.13 3.86
C ASN A 289 -21.31 1.28 2.43
N TYR A 290 -20.38 0.42 2.02
CA TYR A 290 -19.85 0.36 0.66
C TYR A 290 -19.74 -1.09 0.22
N SER A 291 -20.04 -1.36 -1.05
CA SER A 291 -19.93 -2.70 -1.62
C SER A 291 -18.67 -2.80 -2.45
N GLY A 292 -17.77 -3.70 -2.06
CA GLY A 292 -16.49 -3.93 -2.72
C GLY A 292 -15.46 -2.85 -2.43
N GLY A 293 -14.75 -2.38 -3.44
CA GLY A 293 -13.67 -1.41 -3.27
C GLY A 293 -13.42 -0.62 -4.54
N VAL A 294 -12.68 0.47 -4.38
CA VAL A 294 -12.23 1.32 -5.48
C VAL A 294 -10.96 2.05 -5.04
N ALA A 295 -10.02 2.17 -5.97
CA ALA A 295 -8.77 2.88 -5.76
C ALA A 295 -8.21 3.38 -7.10
N TRP A 296 -7.47 4.49 -7.06
CA TRP A 296 -6.74 4.94 -8.24
C TRP A 296 -5.48 4.10 -8.46
N VAL A 297 -5.23 3.74 -9.72
CA VAL A 297 -4.02 3.02 -10.10
C VAL A 297 -2.81 3.95 -10.11
N ASN A 298 -1.68 3.50 -9.56
CA ASN A 298 -0.40 4.22 -9.51
C ASN A 298 -0.54 5.63 -8.88
N ALA A 299 -1.05 5.66 -7.66
CA ALA A 299 -1.54 6.87 -7.03
C ALA A 299 -0.57 7.50 -6.02
N LEU A 300 0.52 6.81 -5.66
CA LEU A 300 1.53 7.32 -4.73
C LEU A 300 2.02 8.73 -5.10
N CYS A 301 2.34 9.52 -4.07
CA CYS A 301 2.92 10.87 -4.19
C CYS A 301 2.07 11.92 -4.92
N GLY A 302 0.84 11.59 -5.32
CA GLY A 302 -0.05 12.49 -6.05
C GLY A 302 -1.32 12.88 -5.28
N SER A 303 -2.11 13.80 -5.84
CA SER A 303 -3.40 14.20 -5.24
C SER A 303 -4.49 13.12 -5.28
N TYR A 304 -4.19 11.92 -5.82
CA TYR A 304 -5.10 10.78 -5.99
C TYR A 304 -4.72 9.58 -5.10
N ARG A 305 -3.78 9.74 -4.16
CA ARG A 305 -3.23 8.73 -3.22
C ARG A 305 -4.23 8.14 -2.21
N TYR A 306 -5.34 7.61 -2.71
CA TYR A 306 -6.46 7.18 -1.89
C TYR A 306 -7.09 5.87 -2.39
N GLY A 307 -7.60 5.10 -1.43
CA GLY A 307 -8.43 3.92 -1.66
C GLY A 307 -9.63 3.89 -0.73
N LEU A 308 -10.65 3.10 -1.11
CA LEU A 308 -11.84 2.88 -0.31
C LEU A 308 -12.21 1.40 -0.35
N SER A 309 -12.40 0.79 0.82
CA SER A 309 -12.90 -0.58 0.93
C SER A 309 -14.19 -0.66 1.76
N GLY A 310 -15.20 -1.24 1.13
CA GLY A 310 -16.35 -1.85 1.78
C GLY A 310 -15.93 -3.10 2.53
N ILE A 311 -15.95 -3.03 3.85
CA ILE A 311 -15.65 -4.17 4.73
C ILE A 311 -16.94 -4.83 5.19
N ASN A 312 -16.83 -6.05 5.69
CA ASN A 312 -17.93 -6.82 6.25
C ASN A 312 -17.76 -7.02 7.76
N ARG A 313 -18.90 -7.12 8.46
CA ARG A 313 -18.97 -7.44 9.90
C ARG A 313 -18.67 -8.93 10.11
N ASN A 314 -19.73 -9.71 10.21
CA ASN A 314 -19.74 -11.15 10.43
C ASN A 314 -20.81 -11.77 9.51
N TYR A 315 -20.68 -13.04 9.18
CA TYR A 315 -21.73 -13.83 8.55
C TYR A 315 -22.20 -14.90 9.52
N GLN A 316 -23.49 -14.91 9.88
CA GLN A 316 -24.06 -15.85 10.85
C GLN A 316 -23.14 -16.09 12.07
N ASN A 317 -22.73 -15.00 12.72
CA ASN A 317 -21.86 -14.95 13.90
C ASN A 317 -20.36 -15.25 13.69
N VAL A 318 -19.91 -15.65 12.50
CA VAL A 318 -18.47 -15.88 12.22
C VAL A 318 -17.82 -14.67 11.52
N PRO A 319 -16.55 -14.34 11.84
CA PRO A 319 -15.85 -13.17 11.31
C PRO A 319 -15.45 -13.34 9.85
N ARG A 320 -15.63 -12.31 9.01
CA ARG A 320 -15.25 -12.33 7.57
C ARG A 320 -13.88 -11.67 7.29
N TYR A 321 -12.83 -12.10 7.99
CA TYR A 321 -11.51 -11.45 7.85
C TYR A 321 -10.92 -11.57 6.45
N SER A 322 -10.81 -12.78 5.88
CA SER A 322 -10.17 -12.96 4.56
C SER A 322 -10.75 -12.05 3.48
N TRP A 323 -12.07 -11.84 3.49
CA TRP A 323 -12.74 -10.89 2.61
C TRP A 323 -12.19 -9.46 2.80
N ASN A 324 -12.28 -8.94 4.03
CA ASN A 324 -11.82 -7.59 4.36
C ASN A 324 -10.34 -7.39 4.02
N ILE A 325 -9.50 -8.38 4.34
CA ILE A 325 -8.06 -8.34 4.07
C ILE A 325 -7.80 -8.33 2.57
N SER A 326 -8.45 -9.21 1.81
CA SER A 326 -8.29 -9.29 0.36
C SER A 326 -8.68 -7.98 -0.32
N THR A 327 -9.81 -7.37 0.06
CA THR A 327 -10.27 -6.11 -0.54
C THR A 327 -9.31 -4.98 -0.24
N ILE A 328 -8.89 -4.79 1.02
CA ILE A 328 -7.95 -3.72 1.37
C ILE A 328 -6.61 -3.93 0.65
N ALA A 329 -6.10 -5.16 0.62
CA ALA A 329 -4.85 -5.47 -0.07
C ALA A 329 -4.94 -5.22 -1.58
N HIS A 330 -6.07 -5.55 -2.21
CA HIS A 330 -6.35 -5.33 -3.63
C HIS A 330 -6.34 -3.84 -3.98
N GLU A 331 -7.09 -3.03 -3.24
CA GLU A 331 -7.18 -1.60 -3.48
C GLU A 331 -5.83 -0.88 -3.25
N LEU A 332 -5.08 -1.28 -2.21
CA LEU A 332 -3.72 -0.78 -2.04
C LEU A 332 -2.80 -1.21 -3.19
N GLY A 333 -3.01 -2.41 -3.76
CA GLY A 333 -2.26 -2.91 -4.92
C GLY A 333 -2.46 -2.03 -6.16
N HIS A 334 -3.68 -1.53 -6.38
CA HIS A 334 -3.95 -0.49 -7.37
C HIS A 334 -3.20 0.79 -7.06
N ASN A 335 -3.30 1.31 -5.84
CA ASN A 335 -2.58 2.53 -5.48
C ASN A 335 -1.06 2.41 -5.68
N PHE A 336 -0.49 1.21 -5.51
CA PHE A 336 0.90 0.89 -5.82
C PHE A 336 1.15 0.49 -7.29
N GLY A 337 0.19 0.73 -8.18
CA GLY A 337 0.37 0.67 -9.64
C GLY A 337 -0.05 -0.63 -10.31
N SER A 338 -0.47 -1.66 -9.59
CA SER A 338 -0.90 -2.91 -10.23
C SER A 338 -2.29 -2.81 -10.84
N SER A 339 -2.44 -3.29 -12.08
CA SER A 339 -3.74 -3.58 -12.69
C SER A 339 -4.31 -4.91 -12.20
N HIS A 340 -5.54 -5.23 -12.62
CA HIS A 340 -6.12 -6.57 -12.44
C HIS A 340 -5.37 -7.62 -13.26
N THR A 341 -5.37 -8.87 -12.80
CA THR A 341 -4.75 -9.99 -13.55
C THR A 341 -5.45 -10.30 -14.88
N HIS A 342 -6.73 -9.96 -15.03
CA HIS A 342 -7.48 -10.08 -16.30
C HIS A 342 -7.31 -8.85 -17.22
N SER A 343 -6.47 -7.87 -16.86
CA SER A 343 -6.12 -6.74 -17.72
C SER A 343 -5.19 -7.17 -18.86
N CYS A 344 -5.41 -6.63 -20.05
CA CYS A 344 -4.64 -6.91 -21.26
C CYS A 344 -3.34 -6.10 -21.31
N SER A 345 -2.59 -6.16 -20.22
CA SER A 345 -1.37 -5.39 -19.98
C SER A 345 -0.20 -6.28 -19.56
N TRP A 346 -0.39 -7.60 -19.42
CA TRP A 346 0.61 -8.50 -18.88
C TRP A 346 1.38 -9.29 -19.95
N ASN A 347 2.34 -10.09 -19.45
CA ASN A 347 3.17 -11.06 -20.16
C ASN A 347 4.10 -10.44 -21.23
N GLY A 348 4.21 -9.11 -21.28
CA GLY A 348 4.99 -8.39 -22.29
C GLY A 348 4.38 -8.41 -23.70
N ASN A 349 3.17 -8.94 -23.85
CA ASN A 349 2.48 -9.10 -25.13
C ASN A 349 0.99 -8.73 -25.07
N ASN A 350 0.59 -7.91 -24.08
CA ASN A 350 -0.78 -7.44 -23.85
C ASN A 350 -1.81 -8.58 -23.66
N THR A 351 -1.45 -9.60 -22.89
CA THR A 351 -2.39 -10.69 -22.54
C THR A 351 -2.73 -10.65 -21.06
N ALA A 352 -3.85 -11.28 -20.69
CA ALA A 352 -4.23 -11.48 -19.29
C ALA A 352 -3.41 -12.60 -18.64
N ILE A 353 -3.24 -12.54 -17.32
CA ILE A 353 -2.60 -13.59 -16.51
C ILE A 353 -3.59 -14.72 -16.21
N ASP A 354 -4.86 -14.40 -15.94
CA ASP A 354 -5.91 -15.37 -15.65
C ASP A 354 -7.25 -15.02 -16.30
N GLY A 355 -8.11 -16.04 -16.39
CA GLY A 355 -9.44 -15.95 -17.00
C GLY A 355 -10.58 -15.92 -16.00
N CYS A 356 -10.35 -15.47 -14.76
CA CYS A 356 -11.39 -15.49 -13.73
C CYS A 356 -12.50 -14.46 -13.96
N TYR A 357 -12.25 -13.45 -14.78
CA TYR A 357 -13.24 -12.46 -15.21
C TYR A 357 -13.11 -12.14 -16.72
N ASN A 358 -13.99 -11.28 -17.23
CA ASN A 358 -13.87 -10.78 -18.59
C ASN A 358 -12.61 -9.91 -18.70
N THR A 359 -11.87 -10.07 -19.79
CA THR A 359 -10.61 -9.37 -20.01
C THR A 359 -10.81 -7.87 -20.23
N GLU A 360 -10.00 -7.03 -19.59
CA GLU A 360 -10.02 -5.58 -19.75
C GLU A 360 -9.02 -5.18 -20.86
N GLY A 361 -9.54 -4.68 -21.99
CA GLY A 361 -8.70 -4.32 -23.16
C GLY A 361 -8.74 -5.31 -24.33
N GLY A 362 -9.58 -6.35 -24.27
CA GLY A 362 -9.99 -7.14 -25.44
C GLY A 362 -9.00 -8.20 -25.95
N CYS A 363 -8.04 -8.62 -25.14
CA CYS A 363 -7.14 -9.75 -25.41
C CYS A 363 -7.82 -11.11 -25.17
N GLY A 364 -7.17 -12.19 -25.59
CA GLY A 364 -7.68 -13.55 -25.36
C GLY A 364 -7.80 -13.88 -23.87
N ARG A 365 -8.91 -14.51 -23.47
CA ARG A 365 -9.17 -14.94 -22.09
C ARG A 365 -8.47 -16.29 -21.83
N PRO A 366 -7.48 -16.35 -20.91
CA PRO A 366 -6.80 -17.59 -20.57
C PRO A 366 -7.68 -18.47 -19.66
N GLY A 367 -7.16 -19.62 -19.23
CA GLY A 367 -7.85 -20.52 -18.32
C GLY A 367 -8.00 -19.97 -16.89
N ILE A 368 -8.93 -20.55 -16.13
CA ILE A 368 -9.05 -20.31 -14.68
C ILE A 368 -7.93 -21.09 -13.96
N PRO A 369 -7.13 -20.46 -13.09
CA PRO A 369 -6.04 -21.10 -12.38
C PRO A 369 -6.57 -22.11 -11.36
N SER A 370 -6.23 -23.39 -11.55
CA SER A 370 -6.68 -24.50 -10.69
C SER A 370 -6.29 -24.35 -9.22
N GLY A 371 -5.20 -23.65 -8.91
CA GLY A 371 -4.73 -23.38 -7.55
C GLY A 371 -5.26 -22.09 -6.91
N GLY A 372 -6.32 -21.49 -7.48
CA GLY A 372 -6.87 -20.19 -7.05
C GLY A 372 -6.11 -18.97 -7.59
N GLY A 373 -6.79 -17.83 -7.64
CA GLY A 373 -6.24 -16.54 -8.10
C GLY A 373 -5.36 -15.85 -7.05
N THR A 374 -4.58 -14.85 -7.50
CA THR A 374 -3.81 -13.95 -6.63
C THR A 374 -4.68 -12.79 -6.12
N ILE A 375 -4.13 -11.91 -5.29
CA ILE A 375 -4.88 -10.79 -4.68
C ILE A 375 -5.51 -9.87 -5.74
N MET A 376 -4.86 -9.62 -6.88
CA MET A 376 -5.39 -8.77 -7.97
C MET A 376 -6.37 -9.50 -8.90
N SER A 377 -6.71 -10.75 -8.60
CA SER A 377 -7.58 -11.61 -9.40
C SER A 377 -9.00 -11.63 -8.88
N TYR A 378 -9.95 -11.84 -9.80
CA TYR A 378 -11.35 -12.03 -9.48
C TYR A 378 -11.76 -13.50 -9.34
N CYS A 379 -10.80 -14.40 -9.10
CA CYS A 379 -11.12 -15.82 -8.95
C CYS A 379 -12.04 -16.14 -7.76
N HIS A 380 -12.27 -15.21 -6.82
CA HIS A 380 -13.32 -15.33 -5.80
C HIS A 380 -14.74 -15.40 -6.39
N LEU A 381 -14.96 -14.91 -7.63
CA LEU A 381 -16.21 -15.06 -8.37
C LEU A 381 -16.38 -16.45 -9.01
N THR A 382 -15.36 -17.30 -8.90
CA THR A 382 -15.32 -18.64 -9.48
C THR A 382 -15.15 -19.67 -8.38
N SER A 383 -15.29 -20.95 -8.71
CA SER A 383 -15.01 -22.05 -7.78
C SER A 383 -13.53 -22.15 -7.36
N ALA A 384 -12.61 -21.49 -8.08
CA ALA A 384 -11.19 -21.53 -7.75
C ALA A 384 -10.84 -20.72 -6.49
N GLY A 385 -11.59 -19.66 -6.19
CA GLY A 385 -11.33 -18.78 -5.04
C GLY A 385 -10.03 -17.97 -5.15
N THR A 386 -9.75 -17.18 -4.11
CA THR A 386 -8.51 -16.40 -3.98
C THR A 386 -7.58 -17.06 -2.98
N ASN A 387 -6.30 -17.20 -3.35
CA ASN A 387 -5.27 -17.78 -2.50
C ASN A 387 -4.32 -16.67 -2.02
N LEU A 388 -4.51 -16.19 -0.78
CA LEU A 388 -3.73 -15.08 -0.21
C LEU A 388 -2.25 -15.42 -0.05
N ARG A 389 -1.88 -16.70 0.07
CA ARG A 389 -0.47 -17.14 0.10
C ARG A 389 0.27 -16.78 -1.17
N LYS A 390 -0.41 -16.81 -2.33
CA LYS A 390 0.20 -16.43 -3.61
C LYS A 390 0.53 -14.94 -3.69
N GLY A 391 0.09 -14.15 -2.72
CA GLY A 391 0.27 -12.70 -2.71
C GLY A 391 -0.33 -12.09 -3.96
N PHE A 392 0.41 -11.16 -4.55
CA PHE A 392 0.07 -10.48 -5.80
C PHE A 392 0.46 -11.33 -7.04
N GLY A 393 1.32 -12.34 -6.88
CA GLY A 393 1.92 -13.07 -8.01
C GLY A 393 3.06 -12.28 -8.65
N SER A 394 3.84 -12.91 -9.54
CA SER A 394 5.12 -12.35 -10.01
C SER A 394 4.99 -10.97 -10.68
N GLN A 395 4.12 -10.83 -11.67
CA GLN A 395 4.01 -9.59 -12.46
C GLN A 395 3.36 -8.44 -11.66
N PRO A 396 2.18 -8.60 -11.04
CA PRO A 396 1.61 -7.59 -10.15
C PRO A 396 2.57 -7.17 -9.02
N ARG A 397 3.23 -8.13 -8.34
CA ARG A 397 4.22 -7.84 -7.30
C ARG A 397 5.36 -6.98 -7.82
N ASN A 398 5.91 -7.33 -8.99
CA ASN A 398 7.04 -6.59 -9.55
C ASN A 398 6.66 -5.14 -9.88
N VAL A 399 5.42 -4.90 -10.35
CA VAL A 399 4.89 -3.55 -10.57
C VAL A 399 4.78 -2.79 -9.24
N ILE A 400 4.19 -3.42 -8.21
CA ILE A 400 4.05 -2.82 -6.87
C ILE A 400 5.41 -2.42 -6.29
N GLN A 401 6.36 -3.37 -6.27
CA GLN A 401 7.72 -3.11 -5.77
C GLN A 401 8.40 -1.98 -6.54
N ARG A 402 8.23 -1.93 -7.86
CA ARG A 402 8.84 -0.89 -8.69
C ARG A 402 8.20 0.47 -8.47
N SER A 403 6.87 0.55 -8.40
CA SER A 403 6.15 1.79 -8.13
C SER A 403 6.58 2.38 -6.78
N ILE A 404 6.60 1.57 -5.72
CA ILE A 404 7.07 1.98 -4.39
C ILE A 404 8.52 2.44 -4.44
N ARG A 405 9.42 1.67 -5.09
CA ARG A 405 10.83 2.05 -5.20
C ARG A 405 11.03 3.40 -5.91
N ARG A 406 10.23 3.68 -6.95
CA ARG A 406 10.27 4.94 -7.73
C ARG A 406 9.55 6.11 -7.05
N ALA A 407 8.67 5.86 -6.08
CA ALA A 407 7.88 6.88 -5.42
C ALA A 407 8.77 7.82 -4.57
N SER A 408 8.85 9.10 -4.93
CA SER A 408 9.74 10.07 -4.28
C SER A 408 9.29 10.47 -2.86
N CYS A 409 7.99 10.42 -2.58
CA CYS A 409 7.42 10.74 -1.28
C CYS A 409 7.62 9.63 -0.24
N VAL A 410 7.85 8.39 -0.67
CA VAL A 410 7.93 7.24 0.23
C VAL A 410 9.34 7.15 0.80
N GLY A 411 9.43 7.27 2.13
CA GLY A 411 10.67 7.10 2.88
C GLY A 411 11.06 5.64 3.12
N THR A 412 12.19 5.45 3.79
CA THR A 412 12.61 4.17 4.40
C THR A 412 12.10 4.11 5.84
N CYS A 413 11.68 2.94 6.32
CA CYS A 413 11.27 2.80 7.72
C CYS A 413 12.22 1.89 8.50
N SER A 414 12.80 2.43 9.57
CA SER A 414 13.60 1.69 10.55
C SER A 414 12.77 0.57 11.18
N ASP A 415 13.36 -0.61 11.36
CA ASP A 415 12.77 -1.68 12.15
C ASP A 415 12.81 -1.29 13.62
N GLY A 416 11.66 -0.87 14.15
CA GLY A 416 11.49 -0.73 15.60
C GLY A 416 11.61 -2.11 16.24
N GLY A 417 12.75 -2.38 16.87
CA GLY A 417 12.98 -3.57 17.69
C GLY A 417 14.30 -4.29 17.43
N ASP A 418 15.41 -3.72 17.91
CA ASP A 418 16.37 -4.38 18.81
C ASP A 418 17.39 -3.33 19.26
N GLY A 419 17.50 -3.12 20.57
CA GLY A 419 18.58 -2.33 21.15
C GLY A 419 19.91 -3.05 20.92
N GLY A 420 20.76 -2.44 20.12
CA GLY A 420 22.11 -2.88 19.81
C GLY A 420 22.62 -2.05 18.66
N GLY A 421 23.37 -0.98 18.96
CA GLY A 421 23.91 -0.09 17.94
C GLY A 421 24.81 -0.82 16.96
N ASP A 422 24.55 -0.59 15.68
CA ASP A 422 25.57 -0.46 14.64
C ASP A 422 25.20 0.81 13.88
N GLY A 423 26.09 1.80 13.94
CA GLY A 423 25.84 3.14 13.43
C GLY A 423 25.73 3.15 11.92
N ASP A 424 24.69 3.82 11.41
CA ASP A 424 24.61 4.16 9.99
C ASP A 424 25.86 4.97 9.59
N GLU A 425 26.55 4.55 8.53
CA GLU A 425 27.61 5.37 7.91
C GLU A 425 26.97 6.57 7.19
N VAL A 426 27.53 7.76 7.38
CA VAL A 426 27.11 9.05 6.81
C VAL A 426 28.22 9.69 6.00
N ASN A 427 27.86 10.52 5.01
CA ASN A 427 28.83 11.25 4.21
C ASN A 427 29.38 12.46 4.99
N CYS A 428 30.70 12.52 5.15
CA CYS A 428 31.41 13.57 5.87
C CYS A 428 32.28 14.47 4.98
N VAL A 429 32.20 14.34 3.65
CA VAL A 429 33.04 15.10 2.74
C VAL A 429 32.74 16.59 2.80
N GLY A 430 33.82 17.39 2.89
CA GLY A 430 33.74 18.84 2.94
C GLY A 430 33.26 19.40 4.28
N ILE A 431 33.13 18.56 5.32
CA ILE A 431 32.75 18.97 6.67
C ILE A 431 34.00 19.02 7.55
N ASP A 432 34.32 20.20 8.05
CA ASP A 432 35.51 20.43 8.88
C ASP A 432 35.44 19.67 10.21
N GLU A 433 36.61 19.29 10.74
CA GLU A 433 36.71 18.71 12.08
C GLU A 433 36.37 19.75 13.15
N TRP A 434 35.67 19.32 14.20
CA TRP A 434 35.26 20.17 15.30
C TRP A 434 36.47 20.84 15.95
N SER A 435 36.38 22.17 16.13
CA SER A 435 37.42 22.99 16.73
C SER A 435 36.86 23.80 17.89
N GLY A 436 37.54 23.74 19.03
CA GLY A 436 37.16 24.51 20.22
C GLY A 436 37.29 26.04 20.08
N ASN A 437 37.87 26.52 18.98
CA ASN A 437 38.08 27.95 18.69
C ASN A 437 37.04 28.53 17.72
N VAL A 438 36.05 27.74 17.30
CA VAL A 438 34.99 28.14 16.36
C VAL A 438 33.65 28.17 17.10
N ASN A 439 32.86 29.23 16.89
CA ASN A 439 31.51 29.32 17.44
C ASN A 439 30.51 28.71 16.45
N TYR A 440 29.82 27.63 16.87
CA TYR A 440 28.83 26.91 16.06
C TYR A 440 27.40 27.29 16.44
N THR A 441 26.59 27.58 15.43
CA THR A 441 25.15 27.86 15.50
C THR A 441 24.33 26.63 15.13
N ALA A 442 23.04 26.62 15.51
CA ALA A 442 22.18 25.46 15.26
C ALA A 442 22.05 25.14 13.76
N GLY A 443 22.30 23.88 13.40
CA GLY A 443 22.37 23.41 12.01
C GLY A 443 23.80 23.25 11.47
N ASP A 444 24.82 23.80 12.15
CA ASP A 444 26.22 23.62 11.75
C ASP A 444 26.63 22.16 11.92
N LYS A 445 27.41 21.65 10.96
CA LYS A 445 27.91 20.27 10.96
C LYS A 445 29.42 20.26 11.12
N VAL A 446 29.90 19.29 11.90
CA VAL A 446 31.32 19.06 12.14
C VAL A 446 31.60 17.57 12.15
N THR A 447 32.81 17.19 11.78
CA THR A 447 33.31 15.83 12.05
C THR A 447 34.02 15.81 13.40
N TYR A 448 33.93 14.71 14.16
CA TYR A 448 34.75 14.53 15.36
C TYR A 448 34.98 13.05 15.58
N ARG A 449 36.25 12.64 15.64
CA ARG A 449 36.66 11.22 15.82
C ARG A 449 36.01 10.27 14.80
N GLY A 450 35.93 10.68 13.54
CA GLY A 450 35.38 9.86 12.46
C GLY A 450 33.85 9.74 12.46
N ARG A 451 33.14 10.66 13.12
CA ARG A 451 31.67 10.72 13.15
C ARG A 451 31.17 12.11 12.80
N LEU A 452 29.97 12.19 12.23
CA LEU A 452 29.33 13.47 11.86
C LEU A 452 28.40 13.92 12.98
N PHE A 453 28.49 15.20 13.35
CA PHE A 453 27.61 15.81 14.34
C PHE A 453 26.96 17.07 13.78
N GLU A 454 25.71 17.33 14.19
CA GLU A 454 24.98 18.57 13.89
C GLU A 454 24.62 19.32 15.17
N ARG A 455 24.84 20.64 15.16
CA ARG A 455 24.59 21.52 16.29
C ARG A 455 23.09 21.69 16.52
N THR A 456 22.61 21.44 17.73
CA THR A 456 21.18 21.57 18.06
C THR A 456 20.82 22.99 18.53
N ALA A 457 19.53 23.34 18.45
CA ALA A 457 19.00 24.63 18.92
C ALA A 457 19.20 24.88 20.43
N ASN A 458 19.50 23.83 21.21
CA ASN A 458 19.72 23.91 22.66
C ASN A 458 21.22 23.89 23.05
N ASN A 459 22.11 24.31 22.15
CA ASN A 459 23.58 24.26 22.32
C ASN A 459 24.18 22.85 22.53
N GLY A 460 23.44 21.79 22.16
CA GLY A 460 23.91 20.40 22.15
C GLY A 460 24.41 19.95 20.78
N TRP A 461 24.81 18.68 20.66
CA TRP A 461 25.20 18.05 19.40
C TRP A 461 24.40 16.77 19.18
N ASN A 462 23.85 16.62 17.97
CA ASN A 462 23.20 15.40 17.53
C ASN A 462 24.23 14.55 16.77
N ASP A 463 24.39 13.28 17.16
CA ASP A 463 25.26 12.33 16.45
C ASP A 463 24.50 11.80 15.23
N LEU A 464 25.03 12.07 14.04
CA LEU A 464 24.40 11.69 12.78
C LEU A 464 24.91 10.35 12.24
N GLY A 465 26.02 9.80 12.74
CA GLY A 465 26.59 8.53 12.28
C GLY A 465 28.11 8.54 12.05
N GLU A 466 28.67 7.39 11.64
CA GLU A 466 30.11 7.24 11.32
C GLU A 466 30.43 7.73 9.92
N CYS A 467 31.56 8.40 9.72
CA CYS A 467 31.96 8.86 8.39
C CYS A 467 32.27 7.69 7.46
N SER A 468 31.62 7.63 6.29
CA SER A 468 31.72 6.50 5.37
C SER A 468 33.16 6.22 4.93
N SER A 469 33.52 4.94 4.93
CA SER A 469 34.85 4.45 4.52
C SER A 469 35.00 4.24 3.01
N ASP A 470 33.91 4.34 2.24
CA ASP A 470 33.87 4.11 0.78
C ASP A 470 34.51 5.28 -0.01
N PRO A 471 35.56 5.04 -0.83
CA PRO A 471 36.15 6.05 -1.72
C PRO A 471 35.17 6.64 -2.73
N CYS A 472 34.16 5.87 -3.17
CA CYS A 472 33.21 6.29 -4.19
C CYS A 472 32.12 7.23 -3.63
N SER A 473 31.81 7.15 -2.33
CA SER A 473 30.86 8.06 -1.66
C SER A 473 31.48 9.42 -1.32
N ARG A 474 32.81 9.51 -1.38
CA ARG A 474 33.61 10.71 -1.12
C ARG A 474 34.18 11.39 -2.36
N ALA A 475 33.82 10.94 -3.56
CA ALA A 475 34.36 11.44 -4.82
C ALA A 475 33.74 12.79 -5.24
N VAL A 476 34.56 13.78 -5.55
CA VAL A 476 34.13 15.13 -6.01
C VAL A 476 34.55 15.39 -7.46
N GLN A 477 33.87 16.27 -8.20
CA GLN A 477 34.29 16.58 -9.58
C GLN A 477 35.70 17.20 -9.62
N TRP A 478 36.56 16.68 -10.51
CA TRP A 478 37.90 17.21 -10.69
C TRP A 478 37.87 18.60 -11.34
N THR A 479 38.67 19.53 -10.84
CA THR A 479 38.82 20.88 -11.41
C THR A 479 40.29 21.24 -11.56
N ALA A 480 40.63 21.96 -12.63
CA ALA A 480 42.01 22.21 -13.03
C ALA A 480 42.81 23.14 -12.09
N ASN A 481 42.13 23.93 -11.24
CA ASN A 481 42.75 24.92 -10.36
C ASN A 481 42.74 24.52 -8.87
N THR A 482 42.39 23.26 -8.57
CA THR A 482 42.35 22.74 -7.20
C THR A 482 43.59 21.89 -6.91
N THR A 483 44.22 22.09 -5.74
CA THR A 483 45.35 21.25 -5.30
C THR A 483 44.81 20.07 -4.51
N TYR A 484 45.13 18.85 -4.95
CA TYR A 484 44.66 17.60 -4.34
C TYR A 484 45.78 16.93 -3.55
N SER A 485 45.47 16.49 -2.34
CA SER A 485 46.37 15.78 -1.43
C SER A 485 46.21 14.26 -1.56
N PRO A 486 47.25 13.46 -1.23
CA PRO A 486 47.11 12.01 -1.14
C PRO A 486 45.92 11.58 -0.26
N GLY A 487 45.03 10.74 -0.80
CA GLY A 487 43.77 10.33 -0.18
C GLY A 487 42.52 10.95 -0.81
N ASP A 488 42.66 12.04 -1.57
CA ASP A 488 41.53 12.69 -2.26
C ASP A 488 40.96 11.82 -3.38
N VAL A 489 39.64 11.81 -3.52
CA VAL A 489 38.95 11.05 -4.56
C VAL A 489 38.20 12.01 -5.47
N VAL A 490 38.44 11.92 -6.77
CA VAL A 490 37.85 12.81 -7.78
C VAL A 490 37.20 12.07 -8.93
N ILE A 491 36.23 12.71 -9.57
CA ILE A 491 35.58 12.25 -10.79
C ILE A 491 36.17 13.05 -11.94
N TYR A 492 36.79 12.35 -12.89
CA TYR A 492 37.35 12.96 -14.09
C TYR A 492 36.99 12.11 -15.31
N GLN A 493 36.36 12.74 -16.30
CA GLN A 493 35.88 12.09 -17.53
C GLN A 493 35.01 10.84 -17.25
N GLY A 494 34.16 10.92 -16.22
CA GLY A 494 33.23 9.84 -15.86
C GLY A 494 33.85 8.66 -15.11
N ASN A 495 35.15 8.73 -14.77
CA ASN A 495 35.84 7.72 -13.96
C ASN A 495 36.23 8.29 -12.60
N VAL A 496 36.28 7.45 -11.57
CA VAL A 496 36.69 7.82 -10.22
C VAL A 496 38.18 7.54 -10.04
N TRP A 497 38.91 8.52 -9.52
CA TRP A 497 40.35 8.50 -9.34
C TRP A 497 40.71 8.82 -7.90
N LEU A 498 41.59 8.03 -7.29
CA LEU A 498 42.16 8.26 -5.97
C LEU A 498 43.57 8.85 -6.13
N ARG A 499 43.84 9.94 -5.41
CA ARG A 499 45.17 10.53 -5.32
C ARG A 499 46.02 9.67 -4.39
N THR A 500 47.08 9.07 -4.91
CA THR A 500 47.95 8.16 -4.15
C THR A 500 49.01 8.92 -3.33
N ALA A 501 49.66 8.21 -2.39
CA ALA A 501 50.75 8.75 -1.56
C ALA A 501 51.94 9.27 -2.37
N ASP A 502 52.15 8.74 -3.57
CA ASP A 502 53.23 9.15 -4.49
C ASP A 502 52.82 10.33 -5.40
N ASN A 503 51.69 10.98 -5.11
CA ASN A 503 51.07 12.04 -5.92
C ASN A 503 50.63 11.62 -7.33
N ASP A 504 50.45 10.32 -7.57
CA ASP A 504 49.89 9.76 -8.81
C ASP A 504 48.38 9.49 -8.69
N TRP A 505 47.69 9.25 -9.80
CA TRP A 505 46.25 8.94 -9.83
C TRP A 505 45.98 7.47 -10.15
N GLU A 506 45.27 6.79 -9.26
CA GLU A 506 44.84 5.41 -9.45
C GLU A 506 43.33 5.34 -9.72
N ALA A 507 42.92 4.58 -10.74
CA ALA A 507 41.51 4.40 -11.08
C ALA A 507 40.83 3.47 -10.05
N VAL A 508 39.77 3.96 -9.41
CA VAL A 508 38.98 3.18 -8.45
C VAL A 508 37.81 2.54 -9.16
N GLN A 509 37.73 1.21 -9.14
CA GLN A 509 36.61 0.46 -9.70
C GLN A 509 35.42 0.51 -8.75
N CYS A 510 34.51 1.45 -8.97
CA CYS A 510 33.21 1.48 -8.29
C CYS A 510 32.27 0.50 -9.00
N ASN A 511 31.72 -0.48 -8.28
CA ASN A 511 30.78 -1.45 -8.86
C ASN A 511 29.45 -0.76 -9.22
N ASN A 512 29.35 -0.29 -10.47
CA ASN A 512 28.16 0.15 -11.23
C ASN A 512 26.99 0.77 -10.44
N ASN A 513 26.89 2.11 -10.43
CA ASN A 513 25.67 2.89 -10.75
C ASN A 513 25.96 4.41 -10.79
N ASN A 514 25.51 5.05 -11.88
CA ASN A 514 25.32 6.49 -12.12
C ASN A 514 25.65 7.46 -10.97
N ILE A 515 26.75 8.20 -11.15
CA ILE A 515 26.89 9.53 -10.53
C ILE A 515 26.01 10.47 -11.37
N ASP A 516 24.87 10.91 -10.82
CA ASP A 516 24.00 11.88 -11.48
C ASP A 516 24.64 13.28 -11.35
N PRO A 517 25.11 13.91 -12.44
CA PRO A 517 25.74 15.23 -12.38
C PRO A 517 24.81 16.34 -11.88
N CYS A 518 23.49 16.05 -11.80
CA CYS A 518 22.49 16.98 -11.29
C CYS A 518 22.24 16.84 -9.78
N ALA A 519 22.84 15.86 -9.09
CA ALA A 519 22.56 15.58 -7.68
C ALA A 519 23.00 16.69 -6.72
N THR A 520 24.00 17.50 -7.09
CA THR A 520 24.57 18.56 -6.25
C THR A 520 24.36 19.97 -6.79
N VAL A 521 23.65 20.13 -7.92
CA VAL A 521 23.46 21.42 -8.59
C VAL A 521 22.00 21.86 -8.47
N ALA A 522 21.79 23.10 -8.01
CA ALA A 522 20.44 23.64 -7.78
C ALA A 522 19.70 23.93 -9.10
N PRO A 523 18.36 23.83 -9.16
CA PRO A 523 17.60 24.19 -10.36
C PRO A 523 17.68 25.68 -10.68
N TRP A 524 17.66 26.02 -11.97
CA TRP A 524 17.61 27.41 -12.43
C TRP A 524 16.30 28.07 -11.98
N ALA A 525 16.40 29.29 -11.45
CA ALA A 525 15.29 30.07 -10.95
C ALA A 525 15.26 31.47 -11.58
N GLU A 526 14.08 31.88 -12.02
CA GLU A 526 13.85 33.20 -12.60
C GLU A 526 13.98 34.31 -11.53
N GLY A 527 14.69 35.39 -11.87
CA GLY A 527 14.89 36.55 -10.98
C GLY A 527 16.09 36.46 -10.03
N ILE A 528 16.91 35.40 -10.13
CA ILE A 528 18.18 35.27 -9.41
C ILE A 528 19.33 35.82 -10.27
N ASN A 529 20.23 36.62 -9.67
CA ASN A 529 21.46 37.07 -10.32
C ASN A 529 22.56 36.01 -10.12
N TYR A 530 23.04 35.44 -11.23
CA TYR A 530 24.10 34.44 -11.25
C TYR A 530 25.47 35.05 -11.61
N GLY A 531 26.51 34.68 -10.87
CA GLY A 531 27.91 35.06 -11.09
C GLY A 531 28.66 34.07 -11.99
N ALA A 532 29.80 34.48 -12.53
CA ALA A 532 30.61 33.60 -13.38
C ALA A 532 31.12 32.39 -12.58
N GLY A 533 30.86 31.18 -13.07
CA GLY A 533 31.13 29.90 -12.41
C GLY A 533 29.91 29.28 -11.71
N ASP A 534 28.78 29.99 -11.61
CA ASP A 534 27.57 29.43 -11.01
C ASP A 534 26.96 28.34 -11.89
N GLN A 535 26.57 27.24 -11.28
CA GLN A 535 25.98 26.08 -11.96
C GLN A 535 24.50 25.93 -11.59
N VAL A 536 23.68 25.61 -12.59
CA VAL A 536 22.23 25.40 -12.44
C VAL A 536 21.74 24.21 -13.26
N VAL A 537 20.68 23.57 -12.80
CA VAL A 537 19.95 22.54 -13.56
C VAL A 537 18.76 23.16 -14.28
N PHE A 538 18.71 23.03 -15.61
CA PHE A 538 17.58 23.46 -16.43
C PHE A 538 17.27 22.40 -17.49
N GLU A 539 15.99 22.02 -17.61
CA GLU A 539 15.51 21.02 -18.59
C GLU A 539 16.30 19.69 -18.60
N GLY A 540 16.77 19.24 -17.43
CA GLY A 540 17.50 17.98 -17.32
C GLY A 540 18.95 18.05 -17.79
N LYS A 541 19.54 19.25 -17.79
CA LYS A 541 20.93 19.52 -18.11
C LYS A 541 21.53 20.48 -17.08
N VAL A 542 22.84 20.38 -16.85
CA VAL A 542 23.61 21.29 -16.02
C VAL A 542 24.23 22.37 -16.90
N PHE A 543 24.01 23.62 -16.54
CA PHE A 543 24.60 24.78 -17.19
C PHE A 543 25.48 25.56 -16.22
N GLU A 544 26.61 26.06 -16.69
CA GLU A 544 27.50 26.97 -15.96
C GLU A 544 27.47 28.37 -16.58
N TRP A 545 27.35 29.41 -15.76
CA TRP A 545 27.39 30.80 -16.24
C TRP A 545 28.83 31.25 -16.49
N SER A 546 29.18 31.61 -17.71
CA SER A 546 30.53 32.10 -18.06
C SER A 546 30.78 33.58 -17.75
N GLY A 547 29.78 34.29 -17.23
CA GLY A 547 29.78 35.76 -17.13
C GLY A 547 29.11 36.46 -18.31
N THR A 548 28.96 35.78 -19.45
CA THR A 548 28.27 36.34 -20.65
C THR A 548 27.20 35.42 -21.24
N GLN A 549 27.28 34.11 -21.00
CA GLN A 549 26.33 33.11 -21.50
C GLN A 549 26.31 31.85 -20.62
N TRP A 550 25.21 31.09 -20.68
CA TRP A 550 25.09 29.77 -20.07
C TRP A 550 25.72 28.72 -20.98
N ILE A 551 26.65 27.93 -20.43
CA ILE A 551 27.35 26.86 -21.12
C ILE A 551 26.84 25.53 -20.57
N GLU A 552 26.30 24.66 -21.42
CA GLU A 552 25.92 23.30 -21.05
C GLU A 552 27.18 22.48 -20.73
N ILE A 553 27.26 21.91 -19.53
CA ILE A 553 28.44 21.16 -19.07
C ILE A 553 28.13 19.68 -18.76
N ALA A 554 26.86 19.31 -18.53
CA ALA A 554 26.45 17.92 -18.36
C ALA A 554 24.95 17.71 -18.65
N THR A 555 24.56 16.46 -18.92
CA THR A 555 23.15 16.03 -19.04
C THR A 555 22.81 15.16 -17.83
N CYS A 556 21.67 15.41 -17.17
CA CYS A 556 21.23 14.62 -16.03
C CYS A 556 21.03 13.16 -16.44
N ALA A 557 21.32 12.23 -15.54
CA ALA A 557 21.14 10.82 -15.82
C ALA A 557 19.63 10.47 -15.82
N GLY A 558 18.99 10.43 -17.00
CA GLY A 558 17.63 9.92 -17.17
C GLY A 558 16.65 10.74 -18.02
N THR A 559 17.07 11.80 -18.70
CA THR A 559 16.19 12.59 -19.58
C THR A 559 16.42 12.29 -21.08
N PRO A 560 15.40 11.83 -21.83
CA PRO A 560 15.41 11.91 -23.29
C PRO A 560 15.19 13.35 -23.74
N ALA A 561 15.98 13.82 -24.71
CA ALA A 561 15.81 15.11 -25.37
C ALA A 561 14.38 15.28 -25.89
N SER A 562 13.68 16.31 -25.43
CA SER A 562 12.38 16.70 -25.96
C SER A 562 12.56 17.56 -27.21
N SER A 563 11.69 17.36 -28.21
CA SER A 563 11.39 18.35 -29.24
C SER A 563 9.87 18.54 -29.31
N PRO A 564 9.36 19.76 -29.53
CA PRO A 564 7.97 20.12 -29.23
C PRO A 564 7.06 20.02 -30.46
N ARG A 565 5.76 19.75 -30.23
CA ARG A 565 4.67 20.49 -30.90
C ARG A 565 3.28 20.23 -30.29
N ASN A 566 2.55 21.33 -30.23
CA ASN A 566 1.18 21.51 -29.76
C ASN A 566 0.13 20.62 -30.45
N ALA A 567 -0.89 20.24 -29.68
CA ALA A 567 -2.28 20.30 -30.12
C ALA A 567 -3.19 20.43 -28.90
N ASP A 568 -3.86 21.58 -28.81
CA ASP A 568 -5.05 21.79 -27.99
C ASP A 568 -6.06 20.66 -28.24
N VAL A 569 -6.38 19.90 -27.19
CA VAL A 569 -7.60 19.09 -27.16
C VAL A 569 -8.34 19.42 -25.89
N LEU A 570 -9.39 20.23 -26.05
CA LEU A 570 -10.42 20.49 -25.07
C LEU A 570 -10.94 19.16 -24.49
N LYS A 571 -10.50 18.83 -23.27
CA LYS A 571 -11.02 17.67 -22.53
C LYS A 571 -12.45 17.94 -22.05
N ALA A 572 -13.38 17.14 -22.54
CA ALA A 572 -14.75 17.09 -22.02
C ALA A 572 -14.76 16.61 -20.56
N LYS A 573 -15.40 17.38 -19.67
CA LYS A 573 -15.72 17.00 -18.29
C LYS A 573 -16.74 15.86 -18.27
N SER A 574 -16.56 14.91 -17.37
CA SER A 574 -17.51 13.80 -17.12
C SER A 574 -18.91 14.32 -16.75
N SER A 575 -19.94 13.69 -17.29
CA SER A 575 -21.35 13.99 -17.06
C SER A 575 -21.86 13.45 -15.72
N ASN A 576 -22.38 14.32 -14.85
CA ASN A 576 -23.04 13.92 -13.59
C ASN A 576 -24.42 13.35 -13.90
N ILE A 577 -24.74 12.18 -13.33
CA ILE A 577 -26.04 11.50 -13.49
C ILE A 577 -26.71 11.36 -12.13
N ILE A 578 -27.91 11.95 -12.00
CA ILE A 578 -28.75 11.92 -10.79
C ILE A 578 -30.04 11.15 -11.11
N LEU A 579 -30.43 10.25 -10.22
CA LEU A 579 -31.63 9.40 -10.37
C LEU A 579 -32.47 9.43 -9.11
N TYR A 580 -33.74 9.79 -9.24
CA TYR A 580 -34.67 9.85 -8.11
C TYR A 580 -36.13 9.74 -8.56
N PRO A 581 -37.03 9.19 -7.72
CA PRO A 581 -36.72 8.47 -6.48
C PRO A 581 -36.04 7.12 -6.77
N ASN A 582 -35.25 6.62 -5.81
CA ASN A 582 -34.71 5.26 -5.85
C ASN A 582 -34.57 4.75 -4.40
N PRO A 583 -35.40 3.81 -3.93
CA PRO A 583 -36.32 2.96 -4.71
C PRO A 583 -37.50 3.72 -5.35
N ALA A 584 -37.88 3.31 -6.55
CA ALA A 584 -38.97 3.88 -7.35
C ALA A 584 -40.15 2.90 -7.41
N LYS A 585 -41.37 3.42 -7.61
CA LYS A 585 -42.59 2.60 -7.78
C LYS A 585 -43.24 2.89 -9.12
N ASP A 586 -43.61 4.16 -9.33
CA ASP A 586 -44.41 4.55 -10.49
C ASP A 586 -43.55 5.18 -11.59
N PHE A 587 -42.57 6.00 -11.23
CA PHE A 587 -41.69 6.68 -12.17
C PHE A 587 -40.29 6.86 -11.59
N ILE A 588 -39.31 7.05 -12.48
CA ILE A 588 -37.96 7.47 -12.13
C ILE A 588 -37.55 8.67 -12.97
N THR A 589 -37.07 9.71 -12.32
CA THR A 589 -36.52 10.91 -12.96
C THR A 589 -35.01 10.78 -13.05
N LEU A 590 -34.49 11.03 -14.24
CA LEU A 590 -33.09 11.04 -14.61
C LEU A 590 -32.68 12.47 -14.97
N GLU A 591 -31.65 12.98 -14.30
CA GLU A 591 -30.99 14.25 -14.65
C GLU A 591 -29.54 13.96 -15.05
N ILE A 592 -29.15 14.42 -16.24
CA ILE A 592 -27.81 14.25 -16.81
C ILE A 592 -27.25 15.66 -17.09
N GLU A 593 -26.11 15.99 -16.49
CA GLU A 593 -25.37 17.22 -16.78
C GLU A 593 -24.25 16.98 -17.79
N ASN A 594 -23.84 18.01 -18.55
CA ASN A 594 -22.77 17.95 -19.55
C ASN A 594 -23.03 16.98 -20.73
N VAL A 595 -24.26 16.93 -21.22
CA VAL A 595 -24.59 16.14 -22.42
C VAL A 595 -23.88 16.72 -23.64
N ASN A 596 -23.01 15.91 -24.26
CA ASN A 596 -22.29 16.28 -25.47
C ASN A 596 -23.27 16.09 -26.63
N GLY A 597 -23.33 17.00 -27.61
CA GLY A 597 -24.42 17.08 -28.61
C GLY A 597 -24.62 15.88 -29.56
N LYS A 598 -24.08 14.69 -29.25
CA LYS A 598 -24.38 13.42 -29.90
C LYS A 598 -25.60 12.76 -29.23
N HIS A 599 -26.32 11.92 -29.97
CA HIS A 599 -27.50 11.18 -29.49
C HIS A 599 -27.24 10.54 -28.12
N THR A 600 -28.09 10.81 -27.13
CA THR A 600 -28.03 10.16 -25.82
C THR A 600 -29.04 9.04 -25.77
N SER A 601 -28.61 7.81 -25.51
CA SER A 601 -29.50 6.65 -25.38
C SER A 601 -29.56 6.21 -23.92
N ILE A 602 -30.79 6.05 -23.42
CA ILE A 602 -31.09 5.49 -22.10
C ILE A 602 -31.62 4.09 -22.31
N ILE A 603 -31.05 3.10 -21.60
CA ILE A 603 -31.43 1.70 -21.66
C ILE A 603 -31.69 1.22 -20.22
N ILE A 604 -32.80 0.53 -19.98
CA ILE A 604 -33.02 -0.20 -18.70
C ILE A 604 -32.80 -1.69 -18.96
N LYS A 605 -32.01 -2.33 -18.10
CA LYS A 605 -31.70 -3.75 -18.13
C LYS A 605 -32.18 -4.46 -16.86
N ASN A 606 -32.63 -5.71 -16.99
CA ASN A 606 -32.87 -6.59 -15.84
C ASN A 606 -31.55 -7.19 -15.31
N MET A 607 -31.62 -8.00 -14.25
CA MET A 607 -30.44 -8.66 -13.67
C MET A 607 -29.75 -9.67 -14.61
N GLN A 608 -30.46 -10.17 -15.63
CA GLN A 608 -29.92 -11.05 -16.67
C GLN A 608 -29.29 -10.28 -17.84
N GLY A 609 -29.25 -8.94 -17.79
CA GLY A 609 -28.67 -8.09 -18.83
C GLY A 609 -29.58 -7.86 -20.05
N THR A 610 -30.82 -8.34 -20.02
CA THR A 610 -31.81 -8.14 -21.10
C THR A 610 -32.28 -6.68 -21.11
N ASN A 611 -32.28 -6.04 -22.29
CA ASN A 611 -32.83 -4.70 -22.46
C ASN A 611 -34.35 -4.73 -22.32
N ILE A 612 -34.87 -4.10 -21.28
CA ILE A 612 -36.29 -3.98 -20.97
C ILE A 612 -36.88 -2.69 -21.54
N PHE A 613 -36.07 -1.64 -21.62
CA PHE A 613 -36.49 -0.34 -22.12
C PHE A 613 -35.34 0.33 -22.87
N THR A 614 -35.63 1.09 -23.92
CA THR A 614 -34.66 1.91 -24.64
C THR A 614 -35.31 3.19 -25.13
N LYS A 615 -34.69 4.34 -24.86
CA LYS A 615 -35.15 5.65 -25.32
C LYS A 615 -33.95 6.48 -25.77
N THR A 616 -34.04 7.05 -26.96
CA THR A 616 -33.02 7.95 -27.51
C THR A 616 -33.51 9.39 -27.43
N ILE A 617 -32.63 10.29 -26.98
CA ILE A 617 -32.92 11.70 -26.77
C ILE A 617 -32.13 12.51 -27.78
N ASN A 618 -32.86 13.32 -28.56
CA ASN A 618 -32.34 14.14 -29.65
C ASN A 618 -32.43 15.65 -29.37
N LYS A 619 -32.31 16.09 -28.10
CA LYS A 619 -32.48 17.51 -27.72
C LYS A 619 -31.26 18.07 -27.00
N THR A 620 -30.64 19.09 -27.58
CA THR A 620 -29.62 19.94 -26.97
C THR A 620 -30.27 21.16 -26.33
N SER A 621 -30.45 21.13 -25.01
CA SER A 621 -30.76 22.35 -24.25
C SER A 621 -29.51 23.26 -24.19
N PRO A 622 -29.64 24.60 -24.20
CA PRO A 622 -28.51 25.53 -24.05
C PRO A 622 -27.68 25.28 -22.78
N ARG A 623 -28.28 24.65 -21.76
CA ARG A 623 -27.62 24.32 -20.48
C ARG A 623 -26.85 22.98 -20.50
N ARG A 624 -26.80 22.26 -21.63
CA ARG A 624 -26.19 20.92 -21.75
C ARG A 624 -26.65 19.94 -20.66
N SER A 625 -27.89 20.07 -20.20
CA SER A 625 -28.50 19.21 -19.20
C SER A 625 -29.77 18.57 -19.75
N VAL A 626 -29.94 17.28 -19.52
CA VAL A 626 -31.13 16.50 -19.92
C VAL A 626 -31.85 16.04 -18.66
N LYS A 627 -33.14 16.35 -18.56
CA LYS A 627 -34.03 15.84 -17.51
C LYS A 627 -35.14 15.06 -18.15
N GLU A 628 -35.27 13.80 -17.78
CA GLU A 628 -36.28 12.89 -18.31
C GLU A 628 -36.94 12.10 -17.20
N THR A 629 -38.25 11.93 -17.28
CA THR A 629 -39.00 11.03 -16.40
C THR A 629 -39.39 9.79 -17.19
N LEU A 630 -39.06 8.63 -16.64
CA LEU A 630 -39.37 7.32 -17.20
C LEU A 630 -40.49 6.70 -16.37
N ASP A 631 -41.53 6.24 -17.06
CA ASP A 631 -42.58 5.42 -16.47
C ASP A 631 -42.05 3.99 -16.29
N ILE A 632 -42.22 3.44 -15.09
CA ILE A 632 -41.76 2.10 -14.71
C ILE A 632 -42.87 1.24 -14.10
N GLN A 633 -44.14 1.68 -14.16
CA GLN A 633 -45.26 0.95 -13.56
C GLN A 633 -45.44 -0.48 -14.09
N SER A 634 -44.98 -0.72 -15.32
CA SER A 634 -45.05 -2.02 -15.98
C SER A 634 -43.92 -2.98 -15.58
N LEU A 635 -42.95 -2.52 -14.78
CA LEU A 635 -41.81 -3.33 -14.35
C LEU A 635 -42.13 -4.03 -13.02
N ASN A 636 -41.82 -5.32 -12.95
CA ASN A 636 -41.96 -6.08 -11.71
C ASN A 636 -41.02 -5.55 -10.63
N SER A 637 -41.40 -5.71 -9.36
CA SER A 637 -40.53 -5.38 -8.23
C SER A 637 -39.20 -6.13 -8.32
N GLY A 638 -38.08 -5.42 -8.20
CA GLY A 638 -36.76 -6.01 -8.39
C GLY A 638 -35.65 -5.01 -8.64
N ILE A 639 -34.45 -5.54 -8.89
CA ILE A 639 -33.26 -4.74 -9.21
C ILE A 639 -33.12 -4.64 -10.73
N TYR A 640 -32.96 -3.42 -11.21
CA TYR A 640 -32.69 -3.11 -12.61
C TYR A 640 -31.47 -2.18 -12.72
N PHE A 641 -30.92 -2.06 -13.92
CA PHE A 641 -29.80 -1.19 -14.22
C PHE A 641 -30.20 -0.23 -15.33
N ILE A 642 -30.03 1.06 -15.10
CA ILE A 642 -30.17 2.08 -16.15
C ILE A 642 -28.78 2.40 -16.70
N GLN A 643 -28.62 2.20 -18.00
CA GLN A 643 -27.42 2.47 -18.77
C GLN A 643 -27.66 3.69 -19.67
N ILE A 644 -26.78 4.68 -19.59
CA ILE A 644 -26.84 5.91 -20.36
C ILE A 644 -25.63 5.94 -21.27
N ILE A 645 -25.87 6.07 -22.57
CA ILE A 645 -24.86 6.11 -23.61
C ILE A 645 -24.88 7.52 -24.18
N ASN A 646 -23.77 8.25 -24.03
CA ASN A 646 -23.61 9.62 -24.50
C ASN A 646 -22.30 9.69 -25.30
N GLY A 647 -22.39 9.61 -26.63
CA GLY A 647 -21.22 9.46 -27.49
C GLY A 647 -20.43 8.19 -27.14
N ASP A 648 -19.16 8.36 -26.79
CA ASP A 648 -18.24 7.26 -26.43
C ASP A 648 -18.28 6.92 -24.93
N THR A 649 -19.10 7.62 -24.15
CA THR A 649 -19.23 7.40 -22.71
C THR A 649 -20.46 6.55 -22.39
N ILE A 650 -20.26 5.54 -21.55
CA ILE A 650 -21.30 4.67 -21.03
C ILE A 650 -21.32 4.84 -19.51
N SER A 651 -22.47 5.07 -18.93
CA SER A 651 -22.64 5.16 -17.49
C SER A 651 -23.77 4.25 -17.05
N THR A 652 -23.60 3.52 -15.95
CA THR A 652 -24.63 2.60 -15.43
C THR A 652 -24.94 2.89 -13.98
N LYS A 653 -26.23 2.87 -13.63
CA LYS A 653 -26.73 3.09 -12.27
C LYS A 653 -27.75 2.02 -11.92
N LYS A 654 -27.71 1.57 -10.66
CA LYS A 654 -28.70 0.63 -10.12
C LYS A 654 -29.99 1.36 -9.76
N ILE A 655 -31.13 0.78 -10.12
CA ILE A 655 -32.46 1.25 -9.71
C ILE A 655 -33.21 0.09 -9.02
N ASN A 656 -33.88 0.39 -7.91
CA ASN A 656 -34.70 -0.58 -7.19
C ASN A 656 -36.17 -0.25 -7.45
N ILE A 657 -36.92 -1.19 -8.01
CA ILE A 657 -38.35 -1.06 -8.29
C ILE A 657 -39.12 -1.79 -7.19
N LYS A 658 -40.09 -1.09 -6.59
CA LYS A 658 -40.92 -1.57 -5.47
C LYS A 658 -42.23 -2.18 -5.93
#